data_AF-A0A3M7GMC5-F1
#
_entry.id   AF-A0A3M7GMC5-F1
#
_cell.length_a   1.000
_cell.length_b   1.000
_cell.length_c   1.000
_cell.angle_alpha   90.00
_cell.angle_beta   90.00
_cell.angle_gamma   90.00
#
_symmetry.space_group_name_H-M   'P 1'
#
loop_
_entity.id
_entity.type
_entity.pdbx_description
1 polymer ?
#
loop_
_entity_poly.entity_id
_entity_poly.type
_entity_poly.pdbx_seq_one_letter_code
_entity_poly.pdbx_strand_id
1 'polypeptide(L)'
;MGAGRYRSLSGSLIDPEKQRHSNELSDADYDAADLISASDPMLGQNSSKPSFAYHFPRRRFSRYFTLGISTVLIVMVIYLVKASWDSQRQVILGTNKPPPPPPAWHQFPFLKRYHGGIRSLVDKETNVPEWPAGTDEEELRRLQEAAMDQKSQEDVIDPKDPGGFQKRDVSDWRSRSERFNPTPSHAPAMVEGEKEVGGKAVKCYLNATSKLQVPDLLAYKGVMKGFPEPAYGSHSLLGLRDDVCFERYGRLGPYGLGYSRKFGGSGAAVEGESEGSMEVWGDDEEDQIDYRTVHWAQAQEDCLAANAHRFKKNEEKPRNHFFNAMSMGGPLKELAELSSPHPKEEKEKEANRNKLPRTAVIIRTWDDYQYDNEDIMYLRALINELSLYSSGQYTVHFLIHVKDVNLQIWADEDTYQATLDAALPAEFRGMGTLWSERQMGLIYGGVDESFYRDLPVHGAYRSTYMPVQYFAHMHPEYDFFWHWEMDIRYTGHFYHLFQSVSHWAKQQPRKGLWERNGRFYVPSEHGSWEDFRQLVRVQTEHGTGSKASMYGKLSEDAAAKHPLDKEGRGPDRSVWGPQPPTGEGDSTADPEKDAQPPTDYEKDNYSWGVGEEADFITFNPLFDPHNTNWILAEDVTGYNTTEKFPPRRTAIITASRLSRRLLTTMHRETSLKRHTMFSEMWPGSCALHHGFKAVYAPHPVYIDRAWPSSYLAAIFNNGHHGSAGGARTSVFSDERQHNFPGTTWYYHAGHSPNLWKRWLGYKVDNDGGEEVEKAAEGRMCLPGMLLHPVKQVDLVYEHQAGE
;
A
#
# COMPACT_ATOMS: atom_id res chain seq x y z
N MET A 1 -15.69 -48.34 -15.17
CA MET A 1 -17.11 -48.30 -14.75
C MET A 1 -17.15 -47.81 -13.31
N GLY A 2 -18.21 -47.09 -12.91
CA GLY A 2 -18.36 -46.57 -11.54
C GLY A 2 -17.94 -45.11 -11.38
N ALA A 3 -18.89 -44.27 -10.95
CA ALA A 3 -18.66 -42.97 -10.32
C ALA A 3 -18.55 -43.17 -8.79
N GLY A 4 -18.10 -42.23 -7.95
CA GLY A 4 -17.68 -40.85 -8.18
C GLY A 4 -18.55 -39.83 -7.41
N ARG A 5 -17.94 -39.16 -6.42
CA ARG A 5 -18.28 -37.86 -5.76
C ARG A 5 -18.12 -37.86 -4.22
N TYR A 6 -17.24 -36.97 -3.76
CA TYR A 6 -17.35 -35.98 -2.68
C TYR A 6 -18.29 -36.15 -1.47
N ARG A 7 -17.77 -35.76 -0.29
CA ARG A 7 -18.49 -35.42 0.95
C ARG A 7 -19.06 -33.99 0.91
N SER A 8 -20.00 -33.69 1.80
CA SER A 8 -20.41 -32.32 2.17
C SER A 8 -19.68 -31.80 3.42
N LEU A 9 -19.69 -30.48 3.62
CA LEU A 9 -19.08 -29.79 4.77
C LEU A 9 -20.11 -29.47 5.86
N SER A 10 -19.91 -30.00 7.08
CA SER A 10 -20.52 -29.48 8.32
C SER A 10 -19.83 -30.00 9.60
N GLY A 11 -18.55 -30.37 9.52
CA GLY A 11 -17.90 -31.17 10.57
C GLY A 11 -17.53 -30.38 11.83
N SER A 12 -18.02 -30.84 12.98
CA SER A 12 -17.32 -30.73 14.26
C SER A 12 -17.33 -32.11 14.94
N LEU A 13 -16.30 -32.39 15.74
CA LEU A 13 -15.94 -33.73 16.22
C LEU A 13 -14.97 -33.57 17.41
N ILE A 14 -15.16 -34.36 18.48
CA ILE A 14 -14.24 -34.72 19.58
C ILE A 14 -15.08 -35.67 20.49
N ASP A 15 -14.74 -36.91 20.86
CA ASP A 15 -13.45 -37.58 21.21
C ASP A 15 -13.02 -37.33 22.68
N PRO A 16 -12.15 -38.14 23.33
CA PRO A 16 -12.36 -39.55 23.68
C PRO A 16 -12.37 -39.81 25.21
N GLU A 17 -12.29 -41.10 25.58
CA GLU A 17 -12.04 -41.68 26.92
C GLU A 17 -13.06 -41.46 28.06
N LYS A 18 -13.78 -42.54 28.41
CA LYS A 18 -13.69 -43.08 29.79
C LYS A 18 -13.95 -44.58 29.86
N GLN A 19 -13.30 -45.21 30.85
CA GLN A 19 -13.27 -46.67 31.03
C GLN A 19 -14.28 -47.16 32.09
N ARG A 20 -14.60 -48.46 32.01
CA ARG A 20 -14.72 -49.45 33.12
C ARG A 20 -15.78 -49.28 34.23
N HIS A 21 -16.52 -50.40 34.43
CA HIS A 21 -17.18 -50.87 35.67
C HIS A 21 -18.27 -49.95 36.28
N SER A 22 -19.26 -50.44 37.03
CA SER A 22 -19.53 -51.77 37.61
C SER A 22 -20.99 -52.24 37.22
N ASN A 23 -21.47 -53.47 37.40
CA ASN A 23 -21.56 -54.33 38.60
C ASN A 23 -22.24 -53.57 39.77
N GLU A 24 -23.21 -54.04 40.56
CA GLU A 24 -23.85 -55.34 40.86
C GLU A 24 -25.33 -55.05 41.19
N LEU A 25 -26.35 -55.94 41.18
CA LEU A 25 -26.59 -57.38 40.93
C LEU A 25 -28.09 -57.45 40.45
N SER A 26 -28.91 -58.51 40.31
CA SER A 26 -28.96 -59.97 40.58
C SER A 26 -30.17 -60.53 39.78
N ASP A 27 -30.37 -61.83 39.46
CA ASP A 27 -29.54 -63.04 39.51
C ASP A 27 -30.12 -64.09 38.49
N ALA A 28 -30.12 -65.38 38.82
CA ALA A 28 -30.53 -66.57 38.07
C ALA A 28 -32.09 -66.76 38.02
N ASP A 29 -32.71 -67.70 37.28
CA ASP A 29 -32.22 -69.00 36.79
C ASP A 29 -32.35 -69.24 35.27
N TYR A 30 -31.37 -69.96 34.73
CA TYR A 30 -31.59 -70.90 33.62
C TYR A 30 -31.97 -72.25 34.23
N ASP A 31 -32.93 -72.95 33.63
CA ASP A 31 -32.59 -74.28 33.09
C ASP A 31 -33.59 -74.73 32.02
N ALA A 32 -33.08 -75.44 31.02
CA ALA A 32 -33.87 -76.05 29.97
C ALA A 32 -33.34 -77.45 29.68
N ALA A 33 -34.12 -78.47 30.01
CA ALA A 33 -33.78 -79.87 29.77
C ALA A 33 -34.95 -80.64 29.17
N ASP A 34 -34.72 -81.16 27.97
CA ASP A 34 -35.15 -82.44 27.42
C ASP A 34 -36.56 -83.02 27.72
N LEU A 35 -37.35 -83.06 26.62
CA LEU A 35 -37.87 -84.28 25.96
C LEU A 35 -38.79 -85.28 26.72
N ILE A 36 -39.45 -86.13 25.91
CA ILE A 36 -40.22 -87.35 26.27
C ILE A 36 -41.65 -87.10 26.81
N SER A 37 -42.55 -86.91 25.85
CA SER A 37 -43.79 -87.70 25.67
C SER A 37 -44.20 -88.70 26.79
N ALA A 38 -45.35 -88.46 27.43
CA ALA A 38 -46.37 -89.50 27.66
C ALA A 38 -47.78 -88.93 27.95
N SER A 39 -48.79 -89.54 27.32
CA SER A 39 -50.19 -89.69 27.78
C SER A 39 -50.86 -88.65 28.70
N ASP A 40 -51.74 -87.84 28.10
CA ASP A 40 -53.10 -87.58 28.62
C ASP A 40 -53.85 -88.94 28.82
N PRO A 41 -54.97 -89.08 29.60
CA PRO A 41 -55.83 -88.00 30.11
C PRO A 41 -56.34 -88.15 31.57
N MET A 42 -57.05 -87.13 32.08
CA MET A 42 -58.49 -87.28 32.43
C MET A 42 -59.17 -86.00 32.97
N LEU A 43 -60.37 -85.72 32.42
CA LEU A 43 -61.55 -85.09 33.03
C LEU A 43 -61.42 -83.67 33.65
N GLY A 44 -62.34 -82.73 33.42
CA GLY A 44 -63.65 -82.83 32.76
C GLY A 44 -64.22 -81.47 32.30
N GLN A 45 -65.40 -81.50 31.68
CA GLN A 45 -65.94 -80.40 30.86
C GLN A 45 -66.99 -79.51 31.55
N ASN A 46 -66.96 -78.22 31.18
CA ASN A 46 -68.11 -77.33 30.85
C ASN A 46 -69.19 -77.04 31.93
N SER A 47 -69.68 -75.80 32.06
CA SER A 47 -70.71 -75.32 31.11
C SER A 47 -71.16 -73.85 31.26
N SER A 48 -71.18 -73.11 30.12
CA SER A 48 -72.14 -72.03 29.77
C SER A 48 -72.18 -70.74 30.65
N LYS A 49 -72.60 -69.54 30.18
CA LYS A 49 -73.45 -69.12 29.05
C LYS A 49 -72.95 -67.80 28.40
N PRO A 50 -73.41 -67.44 27.18
CA PRO A 50 -72.98 -66.22 26.46
C PRO A 50 -74.04 -65.10 26.35
N SER A 51 -73.66 -64.01 25.66
CA SER A 51 -74.50 -62.99 25.00
C SER A 51 -75.01 -61.79 25.81
N PHE A 52 -74.63 -60.59 25.36
CA PHE A 52 -75.58 -59.64 24.74
C PHE A 52 -74.85 -58.69 23.78
N ALA A 53 -75.50 -58.29 22.69
CA ALA A 53 -74.96 -57.34 21.71
C ALA A 53 -75.99 -56.27 21.33
N TYR A 54 -75.56 -55.02 21.17
CA TYR A 54 -76.41 -53.89 20.79
C TYR A 54 -76.03 -53.34 19.40
N HIS A 55 -77.04 -53.07 18.57
CA HIS A 55 -76.91 -52.45 17.26
C HIS A 55 -77.36 -50.98 17.30
N PHE A 56 -76.52 -50.06 16.82
CA PHE A 56 -76.92 -48.68 16.47
C PHE A 56 -76.32 -48.26 15.10
N PRO A 57 -76.90 -47.28 14.38
CA PRO A 57 -76.85 -47.29 12.91
C PRO A 57 -75.98 -46.21 12.21
N ARG A 58 -75.73 -46.43 10.91
CA ARG A 58 -75.31 -45.47 9.85
C ARG A 58 -73.92 -44.81 9.94
N ARG A 59 -72.89 -45.57 9.51
CA ARG A 59 -71.50 -45.14 9.19
C ARG A 59 -71.36 -44.12 8.03
N ARG A 60 -72.18 -43.05 7.93
CA ARG A 60 -72.04 -42.02 6.87
C ARG A 60 -71.26 -40.78 7.30
N PHE A 61 -71.67 -40.11 8.38
CA PHE A 61 -71.05 -38.84 8.83
C PHE A 61 -69.54 -38.99 9.07
N SER A 62 -69.13 -40.01 9.84
CA SER A 62 -67.72 -40.31 10.13
C SER A 62 -66.85 -40.42 8.86
N ARG A 63 -67.35 -40.99 7.75
CA ARG A 63 -66.57 -41.15 6.51
C ARG A 63 -66.30 -39.82 5.81
N TYR A 64 -67.29 -38.92 5.77
CA TYR A 64 -67.13 -37.58 5.21
C TYR A 64 -66.27 -36.70 6.11
N PHE A 65 -66.38 -36.84 7.44
CA PHE A 65 -65.54 -36.14 8.41
C PHE A 65 -64.07 -36.54 8.30
N THR A 66 -63.76 -37.85 8.21
CA THR A 66 -62.38 -38.31 7.96
C THR A 66 -61.86 -37.87 6.61
N LEU A 67 -62.67 -37.91 5.55
CA LEU A 67 -62.27 -37.39 4.23
C LEU A 67 -61.93 -35.90 4.28
N GLY A 68 -62.73 -35.08 4.98
CA GLY A 68 -62.45 -33.65 5.16
C GLY A 68 -61.10 -33.43 5.84
N ILE A 69 -60.85 -34.09 6.97
CA ILE A 69 -59.57 -33.99 7.71
C ILE A 69 -58.39 -34.47 6.85
N SER A 70 -58.50 -35.61 6.17
CA SER A 70 -57.46 -36.11 5.27
C SER A 70 -57.18 -35.14 4.11
N THR A 71 -58.21 -34.50 3.55
CA THR A 71 -58.05 -33.52 2.47
C THR A 71 -57.32 -32.27 2.96
N VAL A 72 -57.68 -31.75 4.14
CA VAL A 72 -56.98 -30.61 4.76
C VAL A 72 -55.52 -30.96 5.07
N LEU A 73 -55.24 -32.16 5.60
CA LEU A 73 -53.88 -32.63 5.83
C LEU A 73 -53.05 -32.73 4.53
N ILE A 74 -53.63 -33.27 3.45
CA ILE A 74 -52.96 -33.36 2.15
C ILE A 74 -52.66 -31.96 1.59
N VAL A 75 -53.62 -31.02 1.67
CA VAL A 75 -53.40 -29.62 1.25
C VAL A 75 -52.32 -28.95 2.11
N MET A 76 -52.30 -29.18 3.42
CA MET A 76 -51.26 -28.65 4.32
C MET A 76 -49.87 -29.22 3.99
N VAL A 77 -49.76 -30.53 3.70
CA VAL A 77 -48.49 -31.15 3.30
C VAL A 77 -48.01 -30.60 1.96
N ILE A 78 -48.90 -30.45 0.96
CA ILE A 78 -48.55 -29.85 -0.34
C ILE A 78 -48.10 -28.40 -0.17
N TYR A 79 -48.77 -27.62 0.68
CA TYR A 79 -48.37 -26.25 1.01
C TYR A 79 -46.99 -26.20 1.67
N LEU A 80 -46.72 -27.05 2.66
CA LEU A 80 -45.43 -27.10 3.35
C LEU A 80 -44.29 -27.58 2.43
N VAL A 81 -44.52 -28.55 1.55
CA VAL A 81 -43.54 -28.97 0.53
C VAL A 81 -43.26 -27.83 -0.45
N LYS A 82 -44.29 -27.12 -0.93
CA LYS A 82 -44.10 -25.97 -1.81
C LYS A 82 -43.34 -24.84 -1.11
N ALA A 83 -43.72 -24.47 0.11
CA ALA A 83 -43.02 -23.44 0.90
C ALA A 83 -41.57 -23.83 1.19
N SER A 84 -41.29 -25.13 1.41
CA SER A 84 -39.93 -25.66 1.55
C SER A 84 -39.12 -25.52 0.25
N TRP A 85 -39.70 -25.85 -0.92
CA TRP A 85 -39.04 -25.68 -2.21
C TRP A 85 -38.84 -24.22 -2.62
N ASP A 86 -39.82 -23.34 -2.37
CA ASP A 86 -39.70 -21.91 -2.64
C ASP A 86 -38.67 -21.26 -1.68
N SER A 87 -38.60 -21.70 -0.42
CA SER A 87 -37.54 -21.34 0.53
C SER A 87 -36.15 -21.83 0.08
N GLN A 88 -36.01 -23.11 -0.29
CA GLN A 88 -34.77 -23.65 -0.86
C GLN A 88 -34.33 -22.90 -2.12
N ARG A 89 -35.27 -22.51 -2.99
CA ARG A 89 -34.98 -21.64 -4.14
C ARG A 89 -34.46 -20.27 -3.70
N GLN A 90 -35.08 -19.60 -2.73
CA GLN A 90 -34.58 -18.30 -2.23
C GLN A 90 -33.19 -18.42 -1.58
N VAL A 91 -32.90 -19.53 -0.89
CA VAL A 91 -31.57 -19.81 -0.31
C VAL A 91 -30.53 -20.05 -1.41
N ILE A 92 -30.87 -20.82 -2.45
CA ILE A 92 -29.99 -21.10 -3.60
C ILE A 92 -29.75 -19.85 -4.46
N LEU A 93 -30.79 -19.03 -4.68
CA LEU A 93 -30.72 -17.79 -5.46
C LEU A 93 -30.20 -16.60 -4.64
N GLY A 94 -30.03 -16.75 -3.32
CA GLY A 94 -29.44 -15.73 -2.43
C GLY A 94 -30.30 -14.48 -2.19
N THR A 95 -31.53 -14.43 -2.69
CA THR A 95 -32.34 -13.19 -2.84
C THR A 95 -32.75 -12.50 -1.54
N ASN A 96 -32.65 -13.20 -0.40
CA ASN A 96 -33.07 -12.72 0.93
C ASN A 96 -31.95 -12.86 1.98
N LYS A 97 -30.67 -12.72 1.58
CA LYS A 97 -29.63 -12.43 2.56
C LYS A 97 -29.79 -10.96 2.99
N PRO A 98 -29.89 -10.64 4.30
CA PRO A 98 -29.71 -9.25 4.74
C PRO A 98 -28.29 -8.79 4.34
N PRO A 99 -28.08 -7.48 4.11
CA PRO A 99 -26.72 -6.98 3.91
C PRO A 99 -25.83 -7.38 5.11
N PRO A 100 -24.53 -7.65 4.88
CA PRO A 100 -23.63 -7.89 6.00
C PRO A 100 -23.67 -6.68 6.95
N PRO A 101 -23.55 -6.89 8.27
CA PRO A 101 -23.46 -5.78 9.21
C PRO A 101 -22.27 -4.89 8.83
N PRO A 102 -22.34 -3.56 9.06
CA PRO A 102 -21.24 -2.67 8.75
C PRO A 102 -19.96 -3.10 9.49
N PRO A 103 -18.78 -2.93 8.89
CA PRO A 103 -17.50 -3.19 9.56
C PRO A 103 -17.45 -2.50 10.92
N ALA A 104 -16.92 -3.19 11.94
CA ALA A 104 -16.95 -2.68 13.32
C ALA A 104 -16.34 -1.28 13.45
N TRP A 105 -15.31 -0.97 12.65
CA TRP A 105 -14.65 0.33 12.65
C TRP A 105 -15.52 1.51 12.18
N HIS A 106 -16.64 1.26 11.47
CA HIS A 106 -17.62 2.31 11.13
C HIS A 106 -18.24 2.96 12.37
N GLN A 107 -18.19 2.28 13.52
CA GLN A 107 -18.72 2.75 14.81
C GLN A 107 -17.75 3.70 15.52
N PHE A 108 -16.44 3.64 15.21
CA PHE A 108 -15.43 4.49 15.83
C PHE A 108 -15.61 5.96 15.41
N PRO A 109 -15.51 6.93 16.33
CA PRO A 109 -15.74 8.34 16.01
C PRO A 109 -14.63 8.91 15.12
N PHE A 110 -14.99 9.86 14.25
CA PHE A 110 -14.03 10.61 13.44
C PHE A 110 -13.13 11.50 14.31
N LEU A 111 -11.85 11.59 13.95
CA LEU A 111 -10.87 12.52 14.51
C LEU A 111 -11.06 13.90 13.90
N LYS A 112 -11.08 14.94 14.73
CA LYS A 112 -11.44 16.32 14.33
C LYS A 112 -10.23 17.25 14.27
N ARG A 113 -9.11 16.91 14.92
CA ARG A 113 -7.93 17.79 15.05
C ARG A 113 -6.98 17.76 13.85
N TYR A 114 -7.27 16.98 12.81
CA TYR A 114 -6.67 17.19 11.48
C TYR A 114 -6.99 18.58 10.91
N HIS A 115 -8.10 19.20 11.31
CA HIS A 115 -8.54 20.53 10.84
C HIS A 115 -7.97 21.68 11.67
N GLY A 116 -6.94 21.41 12.48
CA GLY A 116 -6.25 22.44 13.27
C GLY A 116 -5.48 23.43 12.38
N GLY A 117 -5.55 24.71 12.73
CA GLY A 117 -4.98 25.79 11.91
C GLY A 117 -3.69 26.41 12.47
N ILE A 118 -2.96 27.16 11.64
CA ILE A 118 -1.68 27.82 11.98
C ILE A 118 -1.70 28.72 13.23
N ARG A 119 -2.87 29.25 13.64
CA ARG A 119 -2.99 30.07 14.86
C ARG A 119 -3.03 29.21 16.14
N SER A 120 -3.16 27.89 16.03
CA SER A 120 -3.32 26.93 17.14
C SER A 120 -2.04 26.15 17.51
N LEU A 121 -0.89 26.52 16.95
CA LEU A 121 0.35 25.73 17.04
C LEU A 121 0.89 25.65 18.48
N VAL A 122 1.30 24.43 18.86
CA VAL A 122 1.97 24.07 20.12
C VAL A 122 3.24 23.28 19.81
N ASP A 123 4.20 23.29 20.72
CA ASP A 123 5.45 22.53 20.53
C ASP A 123 5.19 21.03 20.70
N LYS A 124 5.82 20.18 19.89
CA LYS A 124 5.48 18.74 19.73
C LYS A 124 5.49 17.97 21.06
N GLU A 125 6.44 18.30 21.93
CA GLU A 125 6.62 17.74 23.28
C GLU A 125 5.53 18.17 24.28
N THR A 126 4.76 19.23 23.96
CA THR A 126 3.64 19.76 24.75
C THR A 126 2.28 19.41 24.17
N ASN A 127 2.24 18.80 22.98
CA ASN A 127 0.99 18.37 22.34
C ASN A 127 0.39 17.17 23.09
N VAL A 128 -0.88 17.29 23.50
CA VAL A 128 -1.69 16.16 23.95
C VAL A 128 -2.55 15.73 22.76
N PRO A 129 -2.18 14.66 22.03
CA PRO A 129 -2.83 14.32 20.77
C PRO A 129 -4.28 13.86 20.98
N GLU A 130 -5.13 14.07 19.97
CA GLU A 130 -6.50 13.54 19.97
C GLU A 130 -6.50 12.01 19.94
N TRP A 131 -5.54 11.38 19.26
CA TRP A 131 -5.37 9.94 19.14
C TRP A 131 -3.87 9.55 19.15
N PRO A 132 -3.45 8.43 19.77
CA PRO A 132 -4.27 7.43 20.49
C PRO A 132 -4.89 7.96 21.79
N ALA A 133 -5.83 7.20 22.37
CA ALA A 133 -6.21 7.42 23.76
C ALA A 133 -5.06 6.94 24.68
N GLY A 134 -4.78 7.65 25.77
CA GLY A 134 -3.62 7.37 26.62
C GLY A 134 -3.74 6.08 27.44
N THR A 135 -4.95 5.59 27.64
CA THR A 135 -5.26 4.37 28.40
C THR A 135 -6.51 3.67 27.85
N ASP A 136 -6.58 2.35 28.01
CA ASP A 136 -7.75 1.52 27.67
C ASP A 136 -9.06 2.05 28.29
N GLU A 137 -9.00 2.61 29.50
CA GLU A 137 -10.17 3.19 30.18
C GLU A 137 -10.65 4.47 29.51
N GLU A 138 -9.75 5.35 29.07
CA GLU A 138 -10.11 6.54 28.29
C GLU A 138 -10.59 6.19 26.88
N GLU A 139 -10.01 5.16 26.27
CA GLU A 139 -10.43 4.64 24.97
C GLU A 139 -11.86 4.08 25.06
N LEU A 140 -12.13 3.23 26.05
CA LEU A 140 -13.45 2.69 26.32
C LEU A 140 -14.46 3.79 26.69
N ARG A 141 -14.05 4.81 27.46
CA ARG A 141 -14.92 5.96 27.79
C ARG A 141 -15.28 6.78 26.56
N ARG A 142 -14.31 7.08 25.68
CA ARG A 142 -14.57 7.77 24.39
C ARG A 142 -15.47 6.95 23.47
N LEU A 143 -15.32 5.63 23.43
CA LEU A 143 -16.21 4.75 22.67
C LEU A 143 -17.63 4.72 23.27
N GLN A 144 -17.78 4.77 24.59
CA GLN A 144 -19.08 4.88 25.26
C GLN A 144 -19.73 6.25 25.01
N GLU A 145 -18.97 7.34 25.13
CA GLU A 145 -19.39 8.72 24.81
C GLU A 145 -19.87 8.78 23.34
N ALA A 146 -19.05 8.32 22.39
CA ALA A 146 -19.41 8.28 20.96
C ALA A 146 -20.61 7.38 20.63
N ALA A 147 -20.78 6.24 21.32
CA ALA A 147 -21.93 5.36 21.14
C ALA A 147 -23.23 5.92 21.77
N MET A 148 -23.12 6.80 22.77
CA MET A 148 -24.25 7.58 23.28
C MET A 148 -24.58 8.76 22.35
N ASP A 149 -23.58 9.42 21.76
CA ASP A 149 -23.78 10.48 20.78
C ASP A 149 -24.35 9.97 19.44
N GLN A 150 -23.93 8.81 18.94
CA GLN A 150 -24.57 8.17 17.79
C GLN A 150 -26.05 7.85 18.07
N LYS A 151 -26.38 7.43 19.28
CA LYS A 151 -27.77 7.21 19.71
C LYS A 151 -28.59 8.49 19.88
N SER A 152 -27.97 9.62 20.24
CA SER A 152 -28.68 10.90 20.30
C SER A 152 -28.86 11.53 18.91
N GLN A 153 -27.96 11.24 17.97
CA GLN A 153 -28.06 11.67 16.56
C GLN A 153 -29.09 10.89 15.74
N GLU A 154 -29.51 9.68 16.16
CA GLU A 154 -30.67 9.00 15.56
C GLU A 154 -32.02 9.68 15.94
N ASP A 155 -32.04 10.52 16.99
CA ASP A 155 -33.26 11.08 17.61
C ASP A 155 -33.26 12.63 17.73
N VAL A 156 -32.86 13.38 16.68
CA VAL A 156 -33.36 14.77 16.43
C VAL A 156 -33.02 15.30 15.03
N ILE A 157 -33.93 16.10 14.43
CA ILE A 157 -33.67 16.94 13.25
C ILE A 157 -34.21 18.37 13.49
N ASP A 158 -33.33 19.32 13.81
CA ASP A 158 -33.39 20.73 13.34
C ASP A 158 -32.03 21.44 13.64
N PRO A 159 -31.28 21.94 12.65
CA PRO A 159 -29.97 22.53 12.89
C PRO A 159 -30.05 24.01 13.27
N LYS A 160 -29.98 24.32 14.57
CA LYS A 160 -29.78 25.69 15.11
C LYS A 160 -29.13 25.69 16.49
N ASP A 161 -27.86 26.07 16.55
CA ASP A 161 -27.28 26.73 17.74
C ASP A 161 -26.33 27.86 17.30
N PRO A 162 -26.69 29.15 17.49
CA PRO A 162 -25.91 30.28 16.98
C PRO A 162 -24.89 30.81 18.00
N GLY A 163 -23.73 30.15 18.04
CA GLY A 163 -22.45 30.83 18.23
C GLY A 163 -21.82 30.87 19.62
N GLY A 164 -20.50 30.67 19.64
CA GLY A 164 -19.62 30.92 20.78
C GLY A 164 -18.40 31.74 20.35
N PHE A 165 -18.53 33.07 20.31
CA PHE A 165 -17.41 33.98 20.05
C PHE A 165 -16.41 33.94 21.21
N GLN A 166 -15.51 32.95 21.21
CA GLN A 166 -14.34 32.97 22.08
C GLN A 166 -13.41 34.12 21.65
N LYS A 167 -12.74 34.75 22.61
CA LYS A 167 -11.79 35.83 22.31
C LYS A 167 -10.66 35.28 21.46
N ARG A 168 -10.21 36.08 20.48
CA ARG A 168 -8.94 35.87 19.80
C ARG A 168 -7.82 35.95 20.83
N ASP A 169 -7.31 34.79 21.26
CA ASP A 169 -5.96 34.75 21.81
C ASP A 169 -5.02 35.01 20.63
N VAL A 170 -4.29 36.13 20.69
CA VAL A 170 -3.37 36.54 19.63
C VAL A 170 -2.05 35.81 19.88
N SER A 171 -2.03 34.53 19.53
CA SER A 171 -0.78 33.80 19.34
C SER A 171 0.03 34.50 18.24
N ASP A 172 1.30 34.80 18.53
CA ASP A 172 2.23 35.26 17.51
C ASP A 172 2.70 34.07 16.67
N TRP A 173 1.77 33.56 15.86
CA TRP A 173 2.01 32.44 14.95
C TRP A 173 2.96 32.81 13.82
N ARG A 174 3.14 34.12 13.55
CA ARG A 174 4.11 34.62 12.57
C ARG A 174 5.54 34.39 13.04
N SER A 175 5.89 34.67 14.30
CA SER A 175 7.24 34.35 14.82
C SER A 175 7.51 32.84 15.03
N ARG A 176 6.57 31.97 14.64
CA ARG A 176 6.79 30.52 14.45
C ARG A 176 7.14 30.13 13.01
N SER A 177 7.18 31.05 12.04
CA SER A 177 7.64 30.73 10.69
C SER A 177 9.15 30.44 10.65
N GLU A 178 9.56 29.51 9.79
CA GLU A 178 10.97 29.28 9.46
C GLU A 178 11.12 28.84 8.00
N ARG A 179 12.24 29.21 7.36
CA ARG A 179 12.64 28.60 6.08
C ARG A 179 13.09 27.18 6.35
N PHE A 180 12.35 26.21 5.81
CA PHE A 180 12.58 24.80 6.06
C PHE A 180 13.90 24.35 5.43
N ASN A 181 14.85 23.90 6.26
CA ASN A 181 16.05 23.22 5.77
C ASN A 181 15.74 21.73 5.51
N PRO A 182 15.73 21.26 4.25
CA PRO A 182 15.43 19.88 3.90
C PRO A 182 16.65 18.95 3.93
N THR A 183 17.87 19.45 4.20
CA THR A 183 19.07 18.61 4.32
C THR A 183 19.06 17.90 5.67
N PRO A 184 18.90 16.56 5.74
CA PRO A 184 18.92 15.85 7.01
C PRO A 184 20.29 15.92 7.69
N SER A 185 20.33 15.83 9.03
CA SER A 185 21.57 15.88 9.82
C SER A 185 22.60 14.78 9.49
N HIS A 186 22.18 13.72 8.81
CA HIS A 186 23.02 12.61 8.35
C HIS A 186 23.48 12.72 6.89
N ALA A 187 22.95 13.69 6.13
CA ALA A 187 23.40 13.97 4.77
C ALA A 187 24.66 14.86 4.79
N PRO A 188 25.52 14.81 3.76
CA PRO A 188 26.61 15.77 3.65
C PRO A 188 26.03 17.19 3.57
N ALA A 189 26.52 18.10 4.43
CA ALA A 189 26.07 19.48 4.44
C ALA A 189 26.36 20.13 3.07
N MET A 190 25.31 20.69 2.45
CA MET A 190 25.38 21.35 1.14
C MET A 190 25.75 22.84 1.26
N VAL A 191 26.29 23.25 2.41
CA VAL A 191 26.67 24.62 2.77
C VAL A 191 28.19 24.71 2.87
N GLU A 192 28.76 25.84 2.47
CA GLU A 192 30.17 25.96 2.14
C GLU A 192 31.14 25.59 3.29
N GLY A 193 31.90 24.51 3.10
CA GLY A 193 33.25 24.41 3.65
C GLY A 193 33.56 23.23 4.56
N GLU A 194 33.57 22.01 4.01
CA GLU A 194 34.68 21.08 4.28
C GLU A 194 34.77 20.00 3.16
N LYS A 195 35.46 18.87 3.38
CA LYS A 195 35.73 17.86 2.34
C LYS A 195 34.52 16.94 2.07
N GLU A 196 33.50 17.49 1.42
CA GLU A 196 32.31 16.75 0.94
C GLU A 196 32.64 15.51 0.10
N VAL A 197 31.85 14.44 0.26
CA VAL A 197 31.83 13.30 -0.68
C VAL A 197 31.19 13.76 -1.99
N GLY A 198 31.82 13.44 -3.12
CA GLY A 198 31.55 14.06 -4.43
C GLY A 198 32.44 15.28 -4.69
N GLY A 199 32.55 16.15 -3.68
CA GLY A 199 33.15 17.47 -3.76
C GLY A 199 32.10 18.57 -3.87
N LYS A 200 32.53 19.81 -3.59
CA LYS A 200 31.66 20.99 -3.41
C LYS A 200 30.53 21.09 -4.45
N ALA A 201 29.30 21.24 -3.95
CA ALA A 201 28.12 21.54 -4.75
C ALA A 201 28.21 22.92 -5.45
N VAL A 202 27.70 22.99 -6.68
CA VAL A 202 27.49 24.25 -7.40
C VAL A 202 25.99 24.52 -7.44
N LYS A 203 25.53 25.62 -6.82
CA LYS A 203 24.11 25.94 -6.69
C LYS A 203 23.45 26.06 -8.07
N CYS A 204 22.31 25.40 -8.25
CA CYS A 204 21.53 25.41 -9.48
C CYS A 204 20.47 26.53 -9.51
N TYR A 205 19.86 26.72 -10.67
CA TYR A 205 18.96 27.84 -11.00
C TYR A 205 17.86 27.36 -11.95
N LEU A 206 16.71 28.03 -11.97
CA LEU A 206 15.67 27.82 -13.00
C LEU A 206 16.14 28.31 -14.38
N ASN A 207 17.04 29.29 -14.41
CA ASN A 207 17.66 29.83 -15.61
C ASN A 207 19.08 30.29 -15.26
N ALA A 208 20.09 29.69 -15.90
CA ALA A 208 21.50 29.95 -15.59
C ALA A 208 21.97 31.38 -15.93
N THR A 209 21.27 32.08 -16.84
CA THR A 209 21.61 33.44 -17.28
C THR A 209 21.05 34.50 -16.34
N SER A 210 19.76 34.43 -15.99
CA SER A 210 19.13 35.38 -15.06
C SER A 210 19.42 35.06 -13.59
N LYS A 211 19.88 33.84 -13.29
CA LYS A 211 20.08 33.32 -11.93
C LYS A 211 18.80 33.28 -11.09
N LEU A 212 17.65 33.10 -11.73
CA LEU A 212 16.36 32.89 -11.08
C LEU A 212 16.38 31.60 -10.22
N GLN A 213 15.80 31.66 -9.02
CA GLN A 213 15.72 30.54 -8.07
C GLN A 213 14.30 30.40 -7.53
N VAL A 214 13.96 29.20 -7.05
CA VAL A 214 12.76 28.98 -6.26
C VAL A 214 13.04 29.33 -4.80
N PRO A 215 12.18 30.09 -4.10
CA PRO A 215 12.30 30.31 -2.66
C PRO A 215 12.25 29.02 -1.85
N ASP A 216 13.04 28.92 -0.78
CA ASP A 216 12.97 27.80 0.16
C ASP A 216 11.58 27.74 0.84
N LEU A 217 11.03 26.53 1.04
CA LEU A 217 9.69 26.34 1.61
C LEU A 217 9.55 27.05 2.97
N LEU A 218 8.39 27.64 3.22
CA LEU A 218 8.04 28.18 4.54
C LEU A 218 7.34 27.08 5.35
N ALA A 219 7.89 26.75 6.51
CA ALA A 219 7.27 25.86 7.49
C ALA A 219 6.96 26.64 8.78
N TYR A 220 6.06 26.10 9.59
CA TYR A 220 5.71 26.67 10.89
C TYR A 220 6.11 25.71 12.00
N LYS A 221 6.79 26.22 13.03
CA LYS A 221 7.26 25.45 14.17
C LYS A 221 6.14 25.04 15.10
N GLY A 222 6.13 23.77 15.46
CA GLY A 222 5.10 23.12 16.25
C GLY A 222 4.13 22.28 15.42
N VAL A 223 3.22 21.60 16.13
CA VAL A 223 2.07 20.91 15.56
C VAL A 223 0.79 21.59 16.03
N MET A 224 -0.33 21.35 15.34
CA MET A 224 -1.63 21.91 15.71
C MET A 224 -2.04 21.33 17.07
N LYS A 225 -2.63 22.15 17.95
CA LYS A 225 -3.09 21.67 19.25
C LYS A 225 -4.01 20.45 19.10
N GLY A 226 -3.66 19.34 19.73
CA GLY A 226 -4.44 18.10 19.67
C GLY A 226 -4.26 17.29 18.38
N PHE A 227 -3.33 17.65 17.49
CA PHE A 227 -3.09 16.87 16.27
C PHE A 227 -2.75 15.41 16.62
N PRO A 228 -3.36 14.40 15.99
CA PRO A 228 -3.16 12.99 16.32
C PRO A 228 -1.78 12.47 15.89
N GLU A 229 -1.35 11.36 16.48
CA GLU A 229 -0.15 10.63 16.07
C GLU A 229 -0.43 9.70 14.87
N PRO A 230 0.59 9.30 14.09
CA PRO A 230 0.39 8.37 12.98
C PRO A 230 -0.08 6.99 13.48
N ALA A 231 -1.04 6.41 12.77
CA ALA A 231 -1.63 5.11 13.06
C ALA A 231 -0.64 3.95 12.88
N TYR A 232 0.27 4.10 11.92
CA TYR A 232 1.44 3.25 11.76
C TYR A 232 2.58 4.01 11.08
N GLY A 233 3.80 3.52 11.29
CA GLY A 233 5.03 4.21 10.94
C GLY A 233 5.36 5.38 11.86
N SER A 234 6.44 6.10 11.54
CA SER A 234 6.94 7.19 12.39
C SER A 234 7.88 8.13 11.64
N HIS A 235 7.73 9.44 11.87
CA HIS A 235 8.66 10.48 11.42
C HIS A 235 10.06 10.28 12.00
N SER A 236 10.16 10.26 13.33
CA SER A 236 11.42 10.19 14.06
C SER A 236 12.18 8.88 13.82
N LEU A 237 11.48 7.75 13.60
CA LEU A 237 12.10 6.49 13.19
C LEU A 237 12.87 6.61 11.87
N LEU A 238 12.30 7.29 10.88
CA LEU A 238 12.94 7.51 9.58
C LEU A 238 13.96 8.65 9.59
N GLY A 239 14.02 9.46 10.65
CA GLY A 239 14.78 10.71 10.65
C GLY A 239 14.12 11.81 9.82
N LEU A 240 12.78 11.89 9.87
CA LEU A 240 12.00 13.02 9.36
C LEU A 240 11.64 13.95 10.52
N ARG A 241 11.72 15.27 10.29
CA ARG A 241 11.19 16.29 11.21
C ARG A 241 9.68 16.12 11.45
N ASP A 242 9.29 16.10 12.72
CA ASP A 242 7.93 16.16 13.27
C ASP A 242 7.71 17.38 14.20
N ASP A 243 8.71 18.27 14.29
CA ASP A 243 8.70 19.53 15.04
C ASP A 243 8.12 20.73 14.25
N VAL A 244 7.73 20.52 12.99
CA VAL A 244 7.19 21.53 12.07
C VAL A 244 6.02 21.03 11.25
N CYS A 245 5.21 21.96 10.76
CA CYS A 245 4.12 21.73 9.83
C CYS A 245 4.18 22.65 8.61
N PHE A 246 3.46 22.27 7.56
CA PHE A 246 3.34 22.97 6.29
C PHE A 246 1.87 23.32 6.01
N GLU A 247 1.62 24.55 5.61
CA GLU A 247 0.34 25.02 5.07
C GLU A 247 0.47 25.31 3.56
N ARG A 248 -0.65 25.50 2.87
CA ARG A 248 -0.70 25.53 1.40
C ARG A 248 0.24 26.56 0.75
N TYR A 249 0.38 27.78 1.26
CA TYR A 249 1.24 28.78 0.62
C TYR A 249 2.72 28.52 0.92
N GLY A 250 3.09 28.23 2.17
CA GLY A 250 4.45 27.81 2.50
C GLY A 250 4.95 26.58 1.73
N ARG A 251 4.04 25.68 1.32
CA ARG A 251 4.35 24.45 0.57
C ARG A 251 4.26 24.56 -0.96
N LEU A 252 3.27 25.27 -1.50
CA LEU A 252 2.96 25.34 -2.94
C LEU A 252 3.02 26.76 -3.53
N GLY A 253 3.10 27.79 -2.70
CA GLY A 253 3.38 29.17 -3.12
C GLY A 253 4.65 29.27 -3.97
N PRO A 254 5.79 28.69 -3.55
CA PRO A 254 7.01 28.65 -4.36
C PRO A 254 6.86 28.02 -5.75
N TYR A 255 5.73 27.34 -6.04
CA TYR A 255 5.47 26.63 -7.30
C TYR A 255 4.28 27.18 -8.12
N GLY A 256 3.59 28.21 -7.62
CA GLY A 256 2.51 28.89 -8.37
C GLY A 256 1.21 29.14 -7.60
N LEU A 257 1.08 28.75 -6.33
CA LEU A 257 -0.16 28.97 -5.57
C LEU A 257 -0.26 30.39 -5.00
N GLY A 258 -1.45 30.99 -5.03
CA GLY A 258 -1.75 32.24 -4.30
C GLY A 258 -1.47 33.55 -5.05
N TYR A 259 -1.09 33.50 -6.33
CA TYR A 259 -0.88 34.70 -7.16
C TYR A 259 -1.41 34.53 -8.59
N SER A 260 -1.73 35.67 -9.22
CA SER A 260 -2.44 35.74 -10.51
C SER A 260 -1.62 35.20 -11.69
N ARG A 261 -2.34 34.60 -12.65
CA ARG A 261 -1.81 34.18 -13.96
C ARG A 261 -1.09 35.31 -14.72
N LYS A 262 -1.41 36.57 -14.43
CA LYS A 262 -0.70 37.73 -15.01
C LYS A 262 0.80 37.70 -14.68
N PHE A 263 1.15 37.35 -13.45
CA PHE A 263 2.52 37.24 -12.94
C PHE A 263 3.10 35.81 -13.09
N GLY A 264 2.41 34.92 -13.83
CA GLY A 264 2.84 33.54 -14.10
C GLY A 264 2.51 32.53 -13.00
N GLY A 265 1.76 32.93 -11.97
CA GLY A 265 1.13 32.02 -11.02
C GLY A 265 -0.01 31.21 -11.64
N SER A 266 -0.59 30.30 -10.85
CA SER A 266 -1.74 29.47 -11.27
C SER A 266 -3.04 30.27 -11.41
N GLY A 267 -3.16 31.40 -10.70
CA GLY A 267 -4.43 32.10 -10.46
C GLY A 267 -5.32 31.43 -9.41
N ALA A 268 -4.87 30.34 -8.77
CA ALA A 268 -5.62 29.62 -7.75
C ALA A 268 -5.26 30.06 -6.31
N ALA A 269 -6.23 29.95 -5.41
CA ALA A 269 -6.12 30.36 -3.99
C ALA A 269 -5.69 31.82 -3.77
N VAL A 270 -6.07 32.72 -4.70
CA VAL A 270 -6.00 34.18 -4.55
C VAL A 270 -7.14 34.69 -3.64
N GLU A 271 -8.29 34.02 -3.70
CA GLU A 271 -9.35 34.09 -2.69
C GLU A 271 -9.01 33.17 -1.49
N GLY A 272 -9.60 33.42 -0.31
CA GLY A 272 -9.31 32.66 0.90
C GLY A 272 -8.84 33.50 2.08
N GLU A 273 -8.41 32.82 3.14
CA GLU A 273 -7.45 33.38 4.12
C GLU A 273 -6.04 33.27 3.51
N SER A 274 -5.28 34.37 3.56
CA SER A 274 -3.95 34.52 2.98
C SER A 274 -3.01 35.35 3.88
N GLU A 275 -3.28 35.41 5.20
CA GLU A 275 -2.47 36.25 6.08
C GLU A 275 -1.02 35.75 6.14
N GLY A 276 -0.05 36.60 5.83
CA GLY A 276 1.37 36.23 5.81
C GLY A 276 1.80 35.31 4.66
N SER A 277 0.96 35.05 3.65
CA SER A 277 1.38 34.22 2.50
C SER A 277 2.51 34.85 1.68
N MET A 278 2.63 36.19 1.68
CA MET A 278 3.67 36.93 0.96
C MET A 278 5.09 36.74 1.54
N GLU A 279 5.20 36.29 2.80
CA GLU A 279 6.48 35.98 3.45
C GLU A 279 7.29 34.92 2.67
N VAL A 280 6.60 34.06 1.92
CA VAL A 280 7.16 33.08 0.97
C VAL A 280 8.13 33.72 -0.03
N TRP A 281 7.81 34.92 -0.53
CA TRP A 281 8.63 35.71 -1.46
C TRP A 281 9.32 36.91 -0.77
N GLY A 282 9.41 36.91 0.57
CA GLY A 282 10.06 37.99 1.30
C GLY A 282 9.25 39.30 1.39
N ASP A 283 7.93 39.21 1.21
CA ASP A 283 6.96 40.31 1.15
C ASP A 283 7.00 41.21 -0.11
N ASP A 284 7.93 40.99 -1.06
CA ASP A 284 7.98 41.71 -2.34
C ASP A 284 7.27 40.92 -3.47
N GLU A 285 6.40 41.58 -4.25
CA GLU A 285 5.69 40.95 -5.39
C GLU A 285 6.63 40.65 -6.59
N GLU A 286 7.77 41.35 -6.71
CA GLU A 286 8.71 41.18 -7.83
C GLU A 286 9.51 39.86 -7.76
N ASP A 287 9.56 39.20 -6.60
CA ASP A 287 10.20 37.89 -6.40
C ASP A 287 9.27 36.69 -6.76
N GLN A 288 8.05 36.95 -7.26
CA GLN A 288 7.16 35.93 -7.82
C GLN A 288 7.67 35.38 -9.16
N ILE A 289 7.44 34.08 -9.43
CA ILE A 289 8.08 33.36 -10.54
C ILE A 289 7.17 33.27 -11.75
N ASP A 290 7.60 33.85 -12.88
CA ASP A 290 6.91 33.66 -14.15
C ASP A 290 7.24 32.30 -14.81
N TYR A 291 6.51 31.27 -14.40
CA TYR A 291 6.66 29.90 -14.90
C TYR A 291 6.45 29.75 -16.42
N ARG A 292 5.81 30.71 -17.10
CA ARG A 292 5.67 30.70 -18.57
C ARG A 292 7.03 30.81 -19.29
N THR A 293 8.08 31.20 -18.56
CA THR A 293 9.46 31.37 -19.06
C THR A 293 10.41 30.25 -18.62
N VAL A 294 9.91 29.25 -17.87
CA VAL A 294 10.72 28.17 -17.29
C VAL A 294 10.73 26.94 -18.20
N HIS A 295 11.92 26.40 -18.43
CA HIS A 295 12.13 25.15 -19.18
C HIS A 295 12.87 24.15 -18.30
N TRP A 296 12.13 23.21 -17.70
CA TRP A 296 12.65 22.32 -16.66
C TRP A 296 13.71 21.34 -17.19
N ALA A 297 13.62 20.90 -18.46
CA ALA A 297 14.66 20.09 -19.09
C ALA A 297 16.03 20.79 -19.05
N GLN A 298 16.09 22.02 -19.57
CA GLN A 298 17.32 22.82 -19.60
C GLN A 298 17.82 23.13 -18.18
N ALA A 299 16.93 23.44 -17.23
CA ALA A 299 17.33 23.68 -15.84
C ALA A 299 17.99 22.43 -15.20
N GLN A 300 17.50 21.22 -15.48
CA GLN A 300 18.15 19.99 -15.05
C GLN A 300 19.50 19.75 -15.75
N GLU A 301 19.60 20.00 -17.06
CA GLU A 301 20.82 19.82 -17.85
C GLU A 301 21.93 20.79 -17.45
N ASP A 302 21.65 22.10 -17.34
CA ASP A 302 22.59 23.12 -16.87
C ASP A 302 23.08 22.78 -15.44
N CYS A 303 22.16 22.36 -14.56
CA CYS A 303 22.47 21.94 -13.19
C CYS A 303 23.39 20.72 -13.14
N LEU A 304 23.13 19.71 -13.99
CA LEU A 304 23.94 18.51 -14.10
C LEU A 304 25.32 18.82 -14.71
N ALA A 305 25.41 19.64 -15.75
CA ALA A 305 26.66 20.05 -16.37
C ALA A 305 27.56 20.80 -15.38
N ALA A 306 26.99 21.73 -14.60
CA ALA A 306 27.70 22.46 -13.55
C ALA A 306 28.17 21.58 -12.37
N ASN A 307 27.52 20.42 -12.16
CA ASN A 307 27.82 19.49 -11.06
C ASN A 307 28.43 18.16 -11.50
N ALA A 308 28.80 18.00 -12.78
CA ALA A 308 29.28 16.75 -13.35
C ALA A 308 30.56 16.20 -12.69
N HIS A 309 31.30 17.03 -11.95
CA HIS A 309 32.45 16.61 -11.15
C HIS A 309 32.06 15.81 -9.89
N ARG A 310 30.82 15.88 -9.40
CA ARG A 310 30.39 15.25 -8.13
C ARG A 310 30.06 13.76 -8.28
N PHE A 311 29.65 13.35 -9.47
CA PHE A 311 29.08 12.04 -9.74
C PHE A 311 30.11 11.03 -10.26
N LYS A 312 29.78 9.74 -10.14
CA LYS A 312 30.59 8.67 -10.73
C LYS A 312 30.59 8.80 -12.25
N LYS A 313 31.71 8.42 -12.87
CA LYS A 313 31.73 8.13 -14.30
C LYS A 313 31.55 6.62 -14.47
N ASN A 314 30.56 6.24 -15.27
CA ASN A 314 30.29 4.84 -15.61
C ASN A 314 30.91 4.54 -16.99
N GLU A 315 31.47 3.35 -17.13
CA GLU A 315 32.18 2.89 -18.34
C GLU A 315 31.20 2.55 -19.48
N GLU A 316 30.01 2.06 -19.12
CA GLU A 316 28.89 1.85 -20.03
C GLU A 316 28.36 3.20 -20.53
N LYS A 317 28.56 3.50 -21.82
CA LYS A 317 27.90 4.63 -22.50
C LYS A 317 26.36 4.47 -22.43
N PRO A 318 25.58 5.56 -22.36
CA PRO A 318 24.13 5.46 -22.52
C PRO A 318 23.79 4.81 -23.85
N ARG A 319 22.82 3.89 -23.84
CA ARG A 319 22.43 3.16 -25.05
C ARG A 319 21.46 4.03 -25.83
N ASN A 320 21.83 4.32 -27.08
CA ASN A 320 20.97 5.05 -27.99
C ASN A 320 19.61 4.32 -28.13
N HIS A 321 18.49 5.06 -28.16
CA HIS A 321 17.07 4.59 -28.15
C HIS A 321 16.61 3.75 -29.38
N PHE A 322 17.53 3.10 -30.08
CA PHE A 322 17.66 3.36 -31.49
C PHE A 322 17.28 2.14 -32.34
N PHE A 323 16.00 1.76 -32.34
CA PHE A 323 15.44 0.84 -33.36
C PHE A 323 15.77 1.33 -34.80
N ASN A 324 15.84 2.65 -35.01
CA ASN A 324 16.26 3.30 -36.25
C ASN A 324 17.71 2.98 -36.70
N ALA A 325 18.57 2.39 -35.85
CA ALA A 325 20.02 2.30 -36.08
C ALA A 325 20.41 1.13 -37.00
N MET A 326 19.46 0.24 -37.29
CA MET A 326 19.63 -0.79 -38.31
C MET A 326 19.94 -0.20 -39.71
N SER A 327 19.66 1.09 -39.92
CA SER A 327 20.06 1.87 -41.11
C SER A 327 21.54 2.29 -41.15
N MET A 328 22.21 2.43 -39.99
CA MET A 328 23.51 3.10 -39.83
C MET A 328 24.66 2.14 -39.44
N GLY A 329 24.42 0.84 -39.58
CA GLY A 329 25.37 -0.24 -39.28
C GLY A 329 25.06 -0.89 -37.94
N GLY A 330 24.54 -2.13 -37.99
CA GLY A 330 24.10 -2.91 -36.84
C GLY A 330 25.24 -3.46 -35.94
N PRO A 331 24.98 -4.56 -35.19
CA PRO A 331 25.76 -4.96 -34.00
C PRO A 331 27.29 -5.05 -34.15
N LEU A 332 27.80 -5.26 -35.37
CA LEU A 332 29.24 -5.32 -35.66
C LEU A 332 30.02 -4.07 -35.22
N LYS A 333 29.41 -2.88 -35.24
CA LYS A 333 30.09 -1.63 -34.85
C LYS A 333 30.21 -1.50 -33.33
N GLU A 334 29.16 -1.92 -32.61
CA GLU A 334 29.11 -1.93 -31.16
C GLU A 334 29.99 -3.06 -30.58
N LEU A 335 29.99 -4.24 -31.21
CA LEU A 335 30.94 -5.33 -30.95
C LEU A 335 32.41 -4.92 -31.18
N ALA A 336 32.69 -4.06 -32.17
CA ALA A 336 34.02 -3.54 -32.38
C ALA A 336 34.47 -2.58 -31.25
N GLU A 337 33.60 -1.69 -30.79
CA GLU A 337 33.91 -0.82 -29.63
C GLU A 337 34.09 -1.64 -28.34
N LEU A 338 33.22 -2.64 -28.09
CA LEU A 338 33.35 -3.60 -26.98
C LEU A 338 34.66 -4.41 -27.00
N SER A 339 35.35 -4.51 -28.14
CA SER A 339 36.63 -5.22 -28.26
C SER A 339 37.87 -4.39 -27.87
N SER A 340 37.69 -3.10 -27.52
CA SER A 340 38.80 -2.21 -27.18
C SER A 340 39.33 -2.48 -25.76
N PRO A 341 40.66 -2.57 -25.54
CA PRO A 341 41.23 -2.85 -24.22
C PRO A 341 40.84 -1.77 -23.21
N HIS A 342 40.06 -2.15 -22.20
CA HIS A 342 39.68 -1.24 -21.13
C HIS A 342 40.92 -0.80 -20.31
N PRO A 343 40.96 0.45 -19.81
CA PRO A 343 41.90 0.86 -18.78
C PRO A 343 41.82 -0.06 -17.54
N LYS A 344 42.88 -0.06 -16.72
CA LYS A 344 42.92 -0.92 -15.52
C LYS A 344 41.89 -0.47 -14.49
N GLU A 345 40.85 -1.29 -14.29
CA GLU A 345 39.74 -1.09 -13.33
C GLU A 345 40.17 -0.51 -11.97
N GLU A 346 41.32 -0.96 -11.45
CA GLU A 346 41.87 -0.56 -10.14
C GLU A 346 41.99 0.97 -9.99
N LYS A 347 42.34 1.68 -11.06
CA LYS A 347 42.52 3.15 -11.02
C LYS A 347 41.19 3.90 -11.00
N GLU A 348 40.17 3.40 -11.67
CA GLU A 348 38.87 4.09 -11.75
C GLU A 348 37.96 3.71 -10.59
N LYS A 349 38.12 2.50 -10.03
CA LYS A 349 37.59 2.13 -8.71
C LYS A 349 38.14 3.02 -7.60
N GLU A 350 39.39 3.49 -7.70
CA GLU A 350 39.94 4.48 -6.76
C GLU A 350 39.41 5.89 -7.01
N ALA A 351 39.24 6.33 -8.26
CA ALA A 351 38.67 7.63 -8.60
C ALA A 351 37.18 7.78 -8.19
N ASN A 352 36.39 6.72 -8.35
CA ASN A 352 34.95 6.71 -8.04
C ASN A 352 34.62 6.51 -6.54
N ARG A 353 35.60 6.18 -5.67
CA ARG A 353 35.37 6.00 -4.21
C ARG A 353 34.74 7.22 -3.52
N ASN A 354 35.10 8.42 -3.97
CA ASN A 354 34.64 9.68 -3.39
C ASN A 354 33.61 10.39 -4.29
N LYS A 355 32.74 9.64 -4.97
CA LYS A 355 31.73 10.17 -5.90
C LYS A 355 30.32 9.72 -5.58
N LEU A 356 29.36 10.63 -5.78
CA LEU A 356 27.95 10.39 -5.48
C LEU A 356 27.29 9.51 -6.55
N PRO A 357 26.34 8.63 -6.15
CA PRO A 357 25.46 7.94 -7.09
C PRO A 357 24.48 8.93 -7.73
N ARG A 358 24.14 8.72 -9.01
CA ARG A 358 23.00 9.40 -9.65
C ARG A 358 21.72 8.58 -9.50
N THR A 359 20.60 9.28 -9.37
CA THR A 359 19.27 8.68 -9.20
C THR A 359 18.29 9.24 -10.23
N ALA A 360 17.60 8.40 -10.98
CA ALA A 360 16.47 8.84 -11.80
C ALA A 360 15.17 8.83 -10.98
N VAL A 361 14.21 9.67 -11.34
CA VAL A 361 12.86 9.70 -10.77
C VAL A 361 11.89 9.61 -11.93
N ILE A 362 11.27 8.44 -12.10
CA ILE A 362 10.40 8.09 -13.22
C ILE A 362 8.95 8.35 -12.82
N ILE A 363 8.35 9.34 -13.47
CA ILE A 363 6.91 9.63 -13.41
C ILE A 363 6.24 8.97 -14.62
N ARG A 364 5.23 8.13 -14.40
CA ARG A 364 4.46 7.54 -15.50
C ARG A 364 3.22 8.36 -15.81
N THR A 365 3.01 8.65 -17.09
CA THR A 365 1.80 9.28 -17.64
C THR A 365 1.37 8.58 -18.93
N TRP A 366 0.31 9.08 -19.55
CA TRP A 366 -0.20 8.62 -20.84
C TRP A 366 -0.08 9.76 -21.86
N ASP A 367 -0.07 9.42 -23.15
CA ASP A 367 -0.16 10.35 -24.27
C ASP A 367 -1.37 11.31 -24.23
N ASP A 368 -2.49 10.86 -23.64
CA ASP A 368 -3.72 11.63 -23.47
C ASP A 368 -3.89 12.26 -22.06
N TYR A 369 -2.88 12.23 -21.18
CA TYR A 369 -3.02 12.66 -19.79
C TYR A 369 -3.33 14.17 -19.68
N GLN A 370 -4.43 14.50 -19.00
CA GLN A 370 -4.86 15.87 -18.78
C GLN A 370 -4.27 16.41 -17.47
N TYR A 371 -3.19 17.19 -17.58
CA TYR A 371 -2.55 17.84 -16.45
C TYR A 371 -3.40 19.00 -15.93
N ASP A 372 -3.87 18.93 -14.68
CA ASP A 372 -4.52 20.08 -14.03
C ASP A 372 -3.49 21.05 -13.40
N ASN A 373 -3.95 22.19 -12.89
CA ASN A 373 -3.06 23.20 -12.30
C ASN A 373 -2.35 22.69 -11.02
N GLU A 374 -2.94 21.72 -10.32
CA GLU A 374 -2.43 21.13 -9.09
C GLU A 374 -1.34 20.08 -9.40
N ASP A 375 -1.56 19.23 -10.41
CA ASP A 375 -0.53 18.36 -11.00
C ASP A 375 0.69 19.16 -11.44
N ILE A 376 0.51 20.30 -12.10
CA ILE A 376 1.61 21.16 -12.53
C ILE A 376 2.40 21.69 -11.32
N MET A 377 1.73 22.21 -10.29
CA MET A 377 2.42 22.67 -9.06
C MET A 377 3.13 21.54 -8.32
N TYR A 378 2.53 20.34 -8.28
CA TYR A 378 3.13 19.13 -7.72
C TYR A 378 4.40 18.69 -8.50
N LEU A 379 4.37 18.73 -9.83
CA LEU A 379 5.52 18.39 -10.66
C LEU A 379 6.65 19.42 -10.55
N ARG A 380 6.33 20.72 -10.55
CA ARG A 380 7.29 21.80 -10.27
C ARG A 380 7.99 21.61 -8.92
N ALA A 381 7.21 21.24 -7.88
CA ALA A 381 7.75 20.92 -6.57
C ALA A 381 8.71 19.73 -6.61
N LEU A 382 8.30 18.62 -7.23
CA LEU A 382 9.11 17.41 -7.31
C LEU A 382 10.44 17.64 -8.06
N ILE A 383 10.41 18.36 -9.19
CA ILE A 383 11.60 18.62 -10.02
C ILE A 383 12.57 19.59 -9.32
N ASN A 384 12.06 20.68 -8.72
CA ASN A 384 12.90 21.61 -7.97
C ASN A 384 13.55 20.94 -6.76
N GLU A 385 12.74 20.29 -5.93
CA GLU A 385 13.17 19.73 -4.64
C GLU A 385 14.11 18.55 -4.83
N LEU A 386 13.93 17.72 -5.86
CA LEU A 386 14.83 16.61 -6.11
C LEU A 386 16.02 17.01 -6.98
N SER A 387 15.83 17.60 -8.15
CA SER A 387 16.92 17.78 -9.13
C SER A 387 17.75 19.03 -8.88
N LEU A 388 17.11 20.20 -8.71
CA LEU A 388 17.82 21.48 -8.58
C LEU A 388 18.41 21.66 -7.17
N TYR A 389 17.63 21.40 -6.11
CA TYR A 389 18.11 21.51 -4.74
C TYR A 389 19.30 20.57 -4.48
N SER A 390 19.20 19.28 -4.85
CA SER A 390 20.30 18.32 -4.68
C SER A 390 21.55 18.60 -5.53
N SER A 391 21.47 19.59 -6.42
CA SER A 391 22.52 19.96 -7.36
C SER A 391 22.92 18.78 -8.26
N GLY A 392 21.91 18.20 -8.92
CA GLY A 392 22.02 17.16 -9.96
C GLY A 392 22.10 15.70 -9.49
N GLN A 393 21.90 15.41 -8.19
CA GLN A 393 21.92 14.03 -7.67
C GLN A 393 20.73 13.22 -8.15
N TYR A 394 19.57 13.87 -8.24
CA TYR A 394 18.37 13.33 -8.86
C TYR A 394 18.17 13.92 -10.26
N THR A 395 17.41 13.22 -11.10
CA THR A 395 16.92 13.74 -12.39
C THR A 395 15.53 13.14 -12.65
N VAL A 396 14.53 14.01 -12.83
CA VAL A 396 13.14 13.61 -13.10
C VAL A 396 12.97 13.36 -14.60
N HIS A 397 12.26 12.29 -14.94
CA HIS A 397 11.93 11.84 -16.29
C HIS A 397 10.46 11.41 -16.35
N PHE A 398 9.77 11.73 -17.44
CA PHE A 398 8.42 11.23 -17.74
C PHE A 398 8.52 9.98 -18.63
N LEU A 399 7.91 8.88 -18.23
CA LEU A 399 7.84 7.63 -18.99
C LEU A 399 6.40 7.45 -19.51
N ILE A 400 6.18 7.98 -20.72
CA ILE A 400 4.86 8.27 -21.28
C ILE A 400 4.37 7.06 -22.07
N HIS A 401 3.24 6.48 -21.67
CA HIS A 401 2.62 5.39 -22.40
C HIS A 401 1.78 5.92 -23.57
N VAL A 402 2.16 5.55 -24.79
CA VAL A 402 1.40 5.80 -26.01
C VAL A 402 0.38 4.68 -26.21
N LYS A 403 -0.90 5.02 -26.12
CA LYS A 403 -2.03 4.08 -26.16
C LYS A 403 -2.35 3.62 -27.59
N ASP A 404 -2.09 4.44 -28.61
CA ASP A 404 -2.31 4.03 -30.00
C ASP A 404 -1.21 3.08 -30.51
N VAL A 405 -1.52 1.78 -30.48
CA VAL A 405 -0.67 0.69 -30.99
C VAL A 405 -0.38 0.74 -32.50
N ASN A 406 -1.00 1.67 -33.23
CA ASN A 406 -0.74 1.95 -34.65
C ASN A 406 0.30 3.07 -34.84
N LEU A 407 0.55 3.90 -33.85
CA LEU A 407 1.47 5.04 -33.94
C LEU A 407 2.92 4.55 -33.96
N GLN A 408 3.66 4.83 -35.03
CA GLN A 408 4.98 4.23 -35.30
C GLN A 408 6.13 4.97 -34.59
N ILE A 409 5.98 5.24 -33.29
CA ILE A 409 6.91 6.02 -32.45
C ILE A 409 8.34 5.45 -32.38
N TRP A 410 8.56 4.19 -32.79
CA TRP A 410 9.87 3.53 -32.83
C TRP A 410 10.51 3.50 -34.23
N ALA A 411 9.86 4.09 -35.24
CA ALA A 411 10.27 4.04 -36.65
C ALA A 411 10.19 5.39 -37.39
N ASP A 412 9.44 6.37 -36.87
CA ASP A 412 9.41 7.75 -37.38
C ASP A 412 9.71 8.76 -36.26
N GLU A 413 10.68 9.63 -36.53
CA GLU A 413 11.23 10.61 -35.58
C GLU A 413 10.35 11.87 -35.49
N ASP A 414 9.74 12.28 -36.61
CA ASP A 414 8.77 13.38 -36.65
C ASP A 414 7.52 13.02 -35.83
N THR A 415 6.97 11.81 -36.02
CA THR A 415 5.86 11.28 -35.21
C THR A 415 6.24 11.16 -33.73
N TYR A 416 7.43 10.66 -33.39
CA TYR A 416 7.89 10.58 -32.00
C TYR A 416 7.89 11.97 -31.33
N GLN A 417 8.54 12.96 -31.97
CA GLN A 417 8.66 14.29 -31.40
C GLN A 417 7.31 15.01 -31.30
N ALA A 418 6.47 14.93 -32.34
CA ALA A 418 5.13 15.51 -32.32
C ALA A 418 4.24 14.91 -31.22
N THR A 419 4.37 13.61 -30.96
CA THR A 419 3.64 12.93 -29.87
C THR A 419 4.15 13.39 -28.50
N LEU A 420 5.48 13.52 -28.34
CA LEU A 420 6.11 13.97 -27.10
C LEU A 420 5.78 15.43 -26.76
N ASP A 421 5.77 16.33 -27.74
CA ASP A 421 5.41 17.73 -27.56
C ASP A 421 3.91 17.94 -27.32
N ALA A 422 3.05 17.01 -27.75
CA ALA A 422 1.62 17.02 -27.44
C ALA A 422 1.32 16.45 -26.04
N ALA A 423 2.05 15.41 -25.62
CA ALA A 423 1.83 14.72 -24.35
C ALA A 423 2.38 15.45 -23.11
N LEU A 424 3.21 16.50 -23.27
CA LEU A 424 3.79 17.25 -22.15
C LEU A 424 3.46 18.77 -22.20
N PRO A 425 3.07 19.38 -21.07
CA PRO A 425 3.02 20.83 -20.91
C PRO A 425 4.34 21.52 -21.30
N ALA A 426 4.25 22.74 -21.84
CA ALA A 426 5.37 23.42 -22.48
C ALA A 426 6.62 23.61 -21.58
N GLU A 427 6.45 23.72 -20.26
CA GLU A 427 7.56 23.85 -19.30
C GLU A 427 8.33 22.51 -19.08
N PHE A 428 7.69 21.36 -19.33
CA PHE A 428 8.26 20.01 -19.12
C PHE A 428 8.76 19.34 -20.41
N ARG A 429 8.62 19.98 -21.58
CA ARG A 429 9.10 19.44 -22.86
C ARG A 429 10.60 19.14 -22.83
N GLY A 430 11.00 18.05 -23.47
CA GLY A 430 12.36 17.49 -23.39
C GLY A 430 12.61 16.55 -22.21
N MET A 431 11.70 16.45 -21.22
CA MET A 431 11.86 15.55 -20.06
C MET A 431 11.24 14.15 -20.24
N GLY A 432 10.73 13.81 -21.44
CA GLY A 432 9.90 12.61 -21.65
C GLY A 432 10.48 11.56 -22.60
N THR A 433 10.18 10.30 -22.29
CA THR A 433 10.48 9.10 -23.09
C THR A 433 9.18 8.38 -23.41
N LEU A 434 8.89 8.17 -24.70
CA LEU A 434 7.69 7.43 -25.12
C LEU A 434 7.92 5.92 -25.08
N TRP A 435 6.88 5.15 -24.75
CA TRP A 435 6.84 3.69 -24.90
C TRP A 435 5.44 3.19 -25.25
N SER A 436 5.31 1.94 -25.72
CA SER A 436 4.01 1.28 -25.96
C SER A 436 4.02 -0.20 -25.59
N GLU A 437 2.85 -0.79 -25.32
CA GLU A 437 2.72 -2.23 -25.04
C GLU A 437 3.27 -3.09 -26.19
N ARG A 438 3.08 -2.63 -27.43
CA ARG A 438 3.60 -3.30 -28.64
C ARG A 438 5.13 -3.30 -28.70
N GLN A 439 5.79 -2.24 -28.24
CA GLN A 439 7.24 -2.19 -28.09
C GLN A 439 7.72 -3.16 -26.99
N MET A 440 6.98 -3.25 -25.87
CA MET A 440 7.28 -4.23 -24.81
C MET A 440 7.11 -5.67 -25.29
N GLY A 441 6.09 -5.97 -26.11
CA GLY A 441 5.91 -7.26 -26.76
C GLY A 441 7.04 -7.65 -27.73
N LEU A 442 7.73 -6.67 -28.35
CA LEU A 442 8.92 -6.91 -29.18
C LEU A 442 10.17 -7.17 -28.33
N ILE A 443 10.38 -6.41 -27.25
CA ILE A 443 11.54 -6.53 -26.36
C ILE A 443 11.46 -7.80 -25.50
N TYR A 444 10.26 -8.12 -25.00
CA TYR A 444 9.97 -9.27 -24.15
C TYR A 444 9.10 -10.31 -24.89
N GLY A 445 9.40 -10.52 -26.17
CA GLY A 445 8.72 -11.52 -27.00
C GLY A 445 8.95 -12.94 -26.48
N GLY A 446 7.92 -13.79 -26.58
CA GLY A 446 7.97 -15.17 -26.06
C GLY A 446 7.76 -15.31 -24.56
N VAL A 447 7.36 -14.24 -23.86
CA VAL A 447 6.62 -14.38 -22.59
C VAL A 447 5.23 -14.93 -22.92
N ASP A 448 4.74 -15.90 -22.15
CA ASP A 448 3.44 -16.53 -22.41
C ASP A 448 2.29 -15.54 -22.27
N GLU A 449 1.41 -15.49 -23.27
CA GLU A 449 0.17 -14.69 -23.22
C GLU A 449 -0.87 -15.39 -22.36
N SER A 450 -0.68 -15.31 -21.04
CA SER A 450 -1.51 -15.96 -20.02
C SER A 450 -2.90 -15.34 -19.85
N PHE A 451 -3.17 -14.17 -20.45
CA PHE A 451 -4.43 -13.42 -20.39
C PHE A 451 -5.12 -13.43 -19.00
N TYR A 452 -4.34 -13.27 -17.93
CA TYR A 452 -4.86 -13.35 -16.57
C TYR A 452 -5.91 -12.25 -16.37
N ARG A 453 -7.15 -12.66 -16.02
CA ARG A 453 -8.34 -11.79 -15.96
C ARG A 453 -8.62 -11.01 -17.26
N ASP A 454 -8.44 -11.65 -18.40
CA ASP A 454 -8.65 -11.10 -19.75
C ASP A 454 -7.72 -9.93 -20.13
N LEU A 455 -6.59 -9.77 -19.45
CA LEU A 455 -5.62 -8.69 -19.68
C LEU A 455 -4.28 -9.20 -20.26
N PRO A 456 -3.74 -8.57 -21.32
CA PRO A 456 -2.51 -9.02 -22.00
C PRO A 456 -1.29 -8.91 -21.07
N VAL A 457 -0.28 -9.76 -21.27
CA VAL A 457 0.86 -9.83 -20.32
C VAL A 457 1.74 -8.59 -20.38
N HIS A 458 2.03 -8.04 -21.57
CA HIS A 458 2.76 -6.78 -21.74
C HIS A 458 1.92 -5.53 -21.45
N GLY A 459 0.65 -5.71 -21.04
CA GLY A 459 -0.27 -4.63 -20.75
C GLY A 459 0.18 -3.76 -19.59
N ALA A 460 -0.04 -2.44 -19.67
CA ALA A 460 0.42 -1.46 -18.70
C ALA A 460 -0.02 -1.75 -17.25
N TYR A 461 -1.19 -2.38 -17.07
CA TYR A 461 -1.69 -2.82 -15.77
C TYR A 461 -0.88 -4.00 -15.19
N ARG A 462 -0.68 -5.07 -15.98
CA ARG A 462 -0.03 -6.32 -15.50
C ARG A 462 1.48 -6.21 -15.41
N SER A 463 2.13 -5.49 -16.34
CA SER A 463 3.59 -5.40 -16.45
C SER A 463 4.11 -3.96 -16.46
N THR A 464 3.64 -3.12 -15.53
CA THR A 464 4.10 -1.73 -15.34
C THR A 464 5.63 -1.58 -15.32
N TYR A 465 6.35 -2.61 -14.84
CA TYR A 465 7.81 -2.60 -14.73
C TYR A 465 8.58 -2.97 -16.02
N MET A 466 7.94 -3.54 -17.05
CA MET A 466 8.62 -3.82 -18.34
C MET A 466 9.25 -2.58 -18.99
N PRO A 467 8.58 -1.41 -19.10
CA PRO A 467 9.20 -0.19 -19.61
C PRO A 467 10.19 0.43 -18.62
N VAL A 468 9.98 0.30 -17.30
CA VAL A 468 10.89 0.83 -16.26
C VAL A 468 12.23 0.06 -16.26
N GLN A 469 12.19 -1.27 -16.34
CA GLN A 469 13.38 -2.13 -16.41
C GLN A 469 14.09 -2.02 -17.77
N TYR A 470 13.38 -1.65 -18.84
CA TYR A 470 13.98 -1.28 -20.12
C TYR A 470 14.66 0.10 -20.06
N PHE A 471 14.00 1.12 -19.50
CA PHE A 471 14.60 2.45 -19.29
C PHE A 471 15.91 2.35 -18.50
N ALA A 472 15.92 1.60 -17.39
CA ALA A 472 17.12 1.37 -16.59
C ALA A 472 18.22 0.51 -17.29
N HIS A 473 17.87 -0.21 -18.35
CA HIS A 473 18.82 -0.89 -19.23
C HIS A 473 19.42 0.05 -20.28
N MET A 474 18.65 1.04 -20.75
CA MET A 474 19.13 2.06 -21.70
C MET A 474 19.95 3.17 -21.03
N HIS A 475 19.67 3.46 -19.76
CA HIS A 475 20.32 4.51 -18.95
C HIS A 475 21.24 3.94 -17.83
N PRO A 476 22.43 3.39 -18.17
CA PRO A 476 23.40 2.87 -17.21
C PRO A 476 24.05 3.95 -16.32
N GLU A 477 23.86 5.24 -16.61
CA GLU A 477 24.41 6.37 -15.86
C GLU A 477 23.75 6.62 -14.49
N TYR A 478 22.66 5.93 -14.17
CA TYR A 478 22.01 5.95 -12.86
C TYR A 478 22.33 4.67 -12.06
N ASP A 479 22.53 4.82 -10.75
CA ASP A 479 22.67 3.68 -9.82
C ASP A 479 21.31 3.25 -9.24
N PHE A 480 20.37 4.20 -9.12
CA PHE A 480 19.05 4.03 -8.51
C PHE A 480 17.96 4.71 -9.33
N PHE A 481 16.73 4.21 -9.17
CA PHE A 481 15.53 4.69 -9.83
C PHE A 481 14.42 4.78 -8.79
N TRP A 482 13.84 5.96 -8.57
CA TRP A 482 12.52 6.06 -7.96
C TRP A 482 11.48 5.88 -9.05
N HIS A 483 10.57 4.93 -8.86
CA HIS A 483 9.35 4.81 -9.63
C HIS A 483 8.24 5.47 -8.80
N TRP A 484 7.52 6.44 -9.36
CA TRP A 484 6.56 7.25 -8.61
C TRP A 484 5.28 7.52 -9.39
N GLU A 485 4.17 7.64 -8.67
CA GLU A 485 2.81 7.69 -9.24
C GLU A 485 2.24 9.12 -9.18
N MET A 486 1.49 9.51 -10.22
CA MET A 486 0.91 10.85 -10.36
C MET A 486 -0.18 11.17 -9.34
N ASP A 487 -0.78 10.17 -8.71
CA ASP A 487 -1.81 10.30 -7.67
C ASP A 487 -1.25 10.31 -6.24
N ILE A 488 0.05 10.54 -6.07
CA ILE A 488 0.68 10.76 -4.76
C ILE A 488 0.88 12.26 -4.50
N ARG A 489 0.61 12.71 -3.28
CA ARG A 489 1.01 14.02 -2.76
C ARG A 489 1.81 13.89 -1.47
N TYR A 490 2.59 14.94 -1.16
CA TYR A 490 3.42 15.01 0.05
C TYR A 490 3.40 16.44 0.61
N THR A 491 2.95 16.61 1.85
CA THR A 491 2.87 17.92 2.51
C THR A 491 4.24 18.49 2.89
N GLY A 492 5.29 17.67 2.95
CA GLY A 492 6.66 18.10 3.23
C GLY A 492 7.56 18.17 1.97
N HIS A 493 8.86 18.30 2.18
CA HIS A 493 9.87 18.43 1.10
C HIS A 493 10.39 17.06 0.59
N PHE A 494 10.40 16.82 -0.73
CA PHE A 494 10.72 15.51 -1.32
C PHE A 494 12.17 15.04 -1.08
N TYR A 495 13.18 15.91 -1.20
CA TYR A 495 14.59 15.54 -0.91
C TYR A 495 14.79 14.99 0.50
N HIS A 496 14.24 15.67 1.50
CA HIS A 496 14.25 15.26 2.90
C HIS A 496 13.64 13.87 3.07
N LEU A 497 12.47 13.61 2.46
CA LEU A 497 11.85 12.28 2.46
C LEU A 497 12.74 11.22 1.81
N PHE A 498 13.23 11.47 0.58
CA PHE A 498 13.94 10.47 -0.22
C PHE A 498 15.33 10.15 0.36
N GLN A 499 16.02 11.12 0.95
CA GLN A 499 17.29 10.92 1.67
C GLN A 499 17.06 10.16 2.97
N SER A 500 16.18 10.62 3.85
CA SER A 500 15.92 9.98 5.15
C SER A 500 15.44 8.52 5.00
N VAL A 501 14.52 8.25 4.07
CA VAL A 501 14.09 6.87 3.73
C VAL A 501 15.24 6.01 3.20
N SER A 502 16.07 6.55 2.29
CA SER A 502 17.24 5.82 1.76
C SER A 502 18.26 5.51 2.84
N HIS A 503 18.54 6.48 3.72
CA HIS A 503 19.49 6.35 4.82
C HIS A 503 19.02 5.33 5.86
N TRP A 504 17.75 5.40 6.27
CA TRP A 504 17.16 4.42 7.19
C TRP A 504 17.18 2.99 6.62
N ALA A 505 16.83 2.83 5.34
CA ALA A 505 16.87 1.54 4.66
C ALA A 505 18.30 0.98 4.57
N LYS A 506 19.30 1.85 4.36
CA LYS A 506 20.72 1.49 4.36
C LYS A 506 21.20 0.93 5.71
N GLN A 507 20.66 1.44 6.82
CA GLN A 507 20.99 0.92 8.16
C GLN A 507 20.38 -0.46 8.44
N GLN A 508 19.30 -0.88 7.77
CA GLN A 508 18.60 -2.12 8.12
C GLN A 508 19.45 -3.38 7.85
N PRO A 509 19.60 -4.29 8.85
CA PRO A 509 20.27 -5.58 8.67
C PRO A 509 19.37 -6.58 7.96
N ARG A 510 19.96 -7.44 7.12
CA ARG A 510 19.26 -8.48 6.34
C ARG A 510 18.67 -9.59 7.23
N LYS A 511 19.23 -9.84 8.43
CA LYS A 511 18.70 -10.81 9.40
C LYS A 511 17.32 -10.38 9.90
N GLY A 512 16.32 -11.25 9.70
CA GLY A 512 14.92 -10.98 10.06
C GLY A 512 14.25 -9.89 9.23
N LEU A 513 14.81 -9.51 8.06
CA LEU A 513 14.37 -8.33 7.31
C LEU A 513 13.04 -8.57 6.59
N TRP A 514 12.87 -9.71 5.92
CA TRP A 514 11.63 -10.03 5.21
C TRP A 514 10.44 -10.20 6.17
N GLU A 515 10.73 -10.70 7.37
CA GLU A 515 9.78 -10.90 8.46
C GLU A 515 9.27 -9.56 8.99
N ARG A 516 10.16 -8.56 9.15
CA ARG A 516 9.78 -7.18 9.49
C ARG A 516 9.09 -6.47 8.33
N ASN A 517 9.58 -6.66 7.10
CA ASN A 517 9.00 -6.02 5.92
C ASN A 517 7.55 -6.45 5.68
N GLY A 518 7.19 -7.69 6.02
CA GLY A 518 5.83 -8.21 5.89
C GLY A 518 4.86 -7.77 7.00
N ARG A 519 5.16 -6.74 7.80
CA ARG A 519 4.39 -6.31 8.97
C ARG A 519 4.23 -4.79 9.04
N PHE A 520 3.07 -4.31 9.49
CA PHE A 520 2.86 -2.91 9.86
C PHE A 520 3.43 -2.64 11.26
N TYR A 521 4.14 -1.52 11.43
CA TYR A 521 4.66 -1.07 12.72
C TYR A 521 3.71 -0.01 13.32
N VAL A 522 2.96 -0.40 14.34
CA VAL A 522 2.03 0.48 15.10
C VAL A 522 2.75 0.91 16.39
N PRO A 523 3.23 2.16 16.52
CA PRO A 523 4.08 2.55 17.66
C PRO A 523 3.37 2.46 19.02
N SER A 524 2.07 2.74 19.07
CA SER A 524 1.26 2.71 20.29
C SER A 524 1.04 1.31 20.86
N GLU A 525 1.10 0.26 20.04
CA GLU A 525 0.97 -1.14 20.45
C GLU A 525 2.34 -1.83 20.58
N HIS A 526 3.26 -1.57 19.63
CA HIS A 526 4.53 -2.30 19.54
C HIS A 526 5.68 -1.69 20.35
N GLY A 527 5.52 -0.50 20.93
CA GLY A 527 6.58 0.19 21.65
C GLY A 527 7.64 0.75 20.70
N SER A 528 8.93 0.58 21.03
CA SER A 528 10.01 1.06 20.17
C SER A 528 10.25 0.16 18.95
N TRP A 529 11.04 0.65 17.99
CA TRP A 529 11.46 -0.17 16.84
C TRP A 529 12.28 -1.40 17.27
N GLU A 530 13.03 -1.35 18.38
CA GLU A 530 13.76 -2.52 18.87
C GLU A 530 12.81 -3.54 19.54
N ASP A 531 11.82 -3.07 20.30
CA ASP A 531 10.79 -3.94 20.88
C ASP A 531 10.01 -4.66 19.76
N PHE A 532 9.64 -3.93 18.71
CA PHE A 532 9.07 -4.50 17.49
C PHE A 532 10.01 -5.51 16.81
N ARG A 533 11.31 -5.21 16.65
CA ARG A 533 12.29 -6.16 16.10
C ARG A 533 12.33 -7.47 16.90
N GLN A 534 12.33 -7.40 18.22
CA GLN A 534 12.33 -8.60 19.08
C GLN A 534 10.98 -9.33 19.07
N LEU A 535 9.84 -8.60 19.03
CA LEU A 535 8.51 -9.17 18.86
C LEU A 535 8.39 -9.96 17.55
N VAL A 536 8.83 -9.39 16.42
CA VAL A 536 8.83 -10.04 15.11
C VAL A 536 9.71 -11.30 15.11
N ARG A 537 10.87 -11.22 15.77
CA ARG A 537 11.76 -12.37 15.96
C ARG A 537 11.06 -13.49 16.73
N VAL A 538 10.51 -13.18 17.92
CA VAL A 538 9.82 -14.15 18.79
C VAL A 538 8.61 -14.78 18.09
N GLN A 539 7.80 -14.00 17.38
CA GLN A 539 6.66 -14.51 16.61
C GLN A 539 7.07 -15.48 15.49
N THR A 540 8.28 -15.35 14.94
CA THR A 540 8.77 -16.20 13.84
C THR A 540 9.50 -17.44 14.38
N GLU A 541 10.40 -17.26 15.36
CA GLU A 541 11.19 -18.34 15.97
C GLU A 541 10.39 -19.25 16.92
N HIS A 542 9.25 -18.80 17.44
CA HIS A 542 8.40 -19.58 18.36
C HIS A 542 6.94 -19.73 17.92
N GLY A 543 6.53 -19.05 16.85
CA GLY A 543 5.15 -19.04 16.36
C GLY A 543 4.18 -18.23 17.25
N THR A 544 3.03 -17.86 16.69
CA THR A 544 1.97 -17.15 17.44
C THR A 544 1.08 -18.07 18.27
N GLY A 545 1.24 -19.40 18.18
CA GLY A 545 0.44 -20.39 18.91
C GLY A 545 0.79 -20.61 20.39
N SER A 546 1.82 -19.94 20.92
CA SER A 546 2.25 -20.12 22.31
C SER A 546 1.33 -19.41 23.31
N LYS A 547 1.14 -20.01 24.50
CA LYS A 547 0.32 -19.44 25.60
C LYS A 547 0.82 -18.11 26.18
N ALA A 548 2.02 -17.67 25.77
CA ALA A 548 2.61 -16.39 26.18
C ALA A 548 2.32 -15.24 25.18
N SER A 549 1.81 -15.54 23.98
CA SER A 549 1.45 -14.50 23.01
C SER A 549 0.13 -13.83 23.38
N MET A 550 0.09 -12.49 23.34
CA MET A 550 -1.11 -11.69 23.67
C MET A 550 -2.33 -12.11 22.83
N TYR A 551 -2.10 -12.39 21.54
CA TYR A 551 -3.07 -12.88 20.57
C TYR A 551 -3.66 -14.26 20.90
N GLY A 552 -3.05 -15.01 21.83
CA GLY A 552 -3.53 -16.32 22.29
C GLY A 552 -4.96 -16.28 22.85
N LYS A 553 -5.38 -15.14 23.44
CA LYS A 553 -6.74 -14.98 24.00
C LYS A 553 -7.81 -14.79 22.92
N LEU A 554 -7.60 -13.92 21.92
CA LEU A 554 -8.51 -13.83 20.76
C LEU A 554 -8.54 -15.12 19.94
N SER A 555 -7.47 -15.91 20.00
CA SER A 555 -7.37 -17.20 19.32
C SER A 555 -8.36 -18.25 19.85
N GLU A 556 -8.74 -18.27 21.14
CA GLU A 556 -9.61 -19.33 21.67
C GLU A 556 -11.03 -19.30 21.07
N ASP A 557 -11.62 -18.11 20.89
CA ASP A 557 -12.92 -17.95 20.23
C ASP A 557 -12.86 -18.15 18.71
N ALA A 558 -11.74 -17.78 18.07
CA ALA A 558 -11.59 -17.89 16.62
C ALA A 558 -11.24 -19.31 16.13
N ALA A 559 -10.41 -20.06 16.87
CA ALA A 559 -9.79 -21.30 16.40
C ALA A 559 -10.71 -22.55 16.41
N ALA A 560 -11.96 -22.43 16.86
CA ALA A 560 -12.84 -23.58 17.11
C ALA A 560 -13.29 -24.37 15.86
N LYS A 561 -12.87 -24.01 14.63
CA LYS A 561 -13.50 -24.52 13.39
C LYS A 561 -12.58 -25.00 12.25
N HIS A 562 -11.27 -24.73 12.22
CA HIS A 562 -10.41 -25.17 11.10
C HIS A 562 -9.06 -25.79 11.54
N PRO A 563 -8.71 -27.01 11.05
CA PRO A 563 -7.44 -27.66 11.38
C PRO A 563 -6.18 -26.96 10.83
N LEU A 564 -6.27 -26.33 9.66
CA LEU A 564 -5.14 -25.68 8.97
C LEU A 564 -4.47 -24.58 9.81
N ASP A 565 -5.24 -23.93 10.69
CA ASP A 565 -4.75 -22.96 11.66
C ASP A 565 -3.73 -23.52 12.64
N LYS A 566 -3.65 -24.85 12.85
CA LYS A 566 -2.69 -25.44 13.79
C LYS A 566 -1.29 -25.61 13.21
N GLU A 567 -1.17 -25.78 11.90
CA GLU A 567 0.12 -25.92 11.22
C GLU A 567 0.76 -24.53 11.01
N GLY A 568 -0.05 -23.54 10.59
CA GLY A 568 0.36 -22.14 10.42
C GLY A 568 0.59 -21.34 11.73
N ARG A 569 0.98 -21.99 12.82
CA ARG A 569 1.26 -21.41 14.16
C ARG A 569 2.54 -21.93 14.84
N GLY A 570 3.31 -22.80 14.16
CA GLY A 570 4.60 -23.32 14.65
C GLY A 570 5.77 -22.36 14.46
N PRO A 571 7.03 -22.78 14.67
CA PRO A 571 8.19 -22.00 14.24
C PRO A 571 8.29 -22.00 12.70
N ASP A 572 8.64 -20.86 12.10
CA ASP A 572 8.89 -20.72 10.66
C ASP A 572 10.38 -20.49 10.37
N ARG A 573 10.84 -20.79 9.15
CA ARG A 573 12.24 -20.61 8.73
C ARG A 573 12.43 -19.22 8.13
N SER A 574 12.93 -18.29 8.94
CA SER A 574 13.36 -16.95 8.50
C SER A 574 14.14 -16.95 7.18
N VAL A 575 13.88 -15.99 6.32
CA VAL A 575 14.53 -15.86 5.01
C VAL A 575 16.00 -15.47 5.18
N TRP A 576 16.90 -16.32 4.67
CA TRP A 576 18.35 -16.12 4.73
C TRP A 576 18.98 -16.53 3.39
N GLY A 577 19.48 -15.55 2.65
CA GLY A 577 19.95 -15.75 1.28
C GLY A 577 18.82 -15.86 0.22
N PRO A 578 19.17 -16.08 -1.05
CA PRO A 578 18.21 -16.21 -2.16
C PRO A 578 17.19 -17.33 -1.94
N GLN A 579 15.94 -17.11 -2.34
CA GLN A 579 14.88 -18.13 -2.38
C GLN A 579 14.38 -18.28 -3.83
N PRO A 580 15.13 -18.98 -4.71
CA PRO A 580 14.76 -19.16 -6.11
C PRO A 580 13.49 -20.01 -6.28
N PRO A 581 12.84 -19.97 -7.46
CA PRO A 581 11.79 -20.92 -7.82
C PRO A 581 12.31 -22.37 -7.80
N THR A 582 11.41 -23.32 -7.55
CA THR A 582 11.74 -24.75 -7.44
C THR A 582 10.87 -25.67 -8.32
N GLY A 583 10.14 -25.10 -9.29
CA GLY A 583 9.36 -25.88 -10.26
C GLY A 583 10.27 -26.66 -11.22
N GLU A 584 9.79 -27.78 -11.77
CA GLU A 584 10.57 -28.54 -12.75
C GLU A 584 10.79 -27.69 -14.02
N GLY A 585 12.05 -27.38 -14.32
CA GLY A 585 12.45 -26.51 -15.44
C GLY A 585 12.66 -25.03 -15.06
N ASP A 586 12.10 -24.56 -13.95
CA ASP A 586 12.31 -23.20 -13.47
C ASP A 586 13.77 -22.95 -13.12
N SER A 587 14.31 -21.79 -13.51
CA SER A 587 15.65 -21.36 -13.10
C SER A 587 15.83 -19.85 -13.29
N THR A 588 16.41 -19.18 -12.30
CA THR A 588 16.77 -17.74 -12.41
C THR A 588 17.89 -17.49 -13.43
N ALA A 589 18.02 -16.24 -13.87
CA ALA A 589 19.10 -15.71 -14.69
C ALA A 589 20.32 -15.38 -13.82
N ASP A 590 21.50 -15.81 -14.28
CA ASP A 590 22.79 -15.60 -13.61
C ASP A 590 22.84 -16.01 -12.10
N PRO A 591 22.31 -17.18 -11.65
CA PRO A 591 22.19 -17.53 -10.23
C PRO A 591 23.53 -17.57 -9.48
N GLU A 592 24.62 -17.86 -10.17
CA GLU A 592 25.99 -17.71 -9.67
C GLU A 592 26.40 -16.27 -9.25
N LYS A 593 25.55 -15.27 -9.49
CA LYS A 593 25.73 -13.86 -9.05
C LYS A 593 24.84 -13.47 -7.86
N ASP A 594 24.02 -14.40 -7.35
CA ASP A 594 23.05 -14.13 -6.28
C ASP A 594 23.73 -13.78 -4.94
N ALA A 595 23.05 -12.97 -4.13
CA ALA A 595 23.62 -12.42 -2.90
C ALA A 595 23.59 -13.43 -1.75
N GLN A 596 24.62 -14.30 -1.71
CA GLN A 596 24.79 -15.31 -0.67
C GLN A 596 25.14 -14.69 0.71
N PRO A 597 24.65 -15.26 1.82
CA PRO A 597 25.00 -14.82 3.16
C PRO A 597 26.45 -15.21 3.54
N PRO A 598 27.21 -14.36 4.26
CA PRO A 598 28.60 -14.63 4.64
C PRO A 598 28.73 -15.61 5.82
N THR A 599 27.64 -15.88 6.53
CA THR A 599 27.58 -16.64 7.79
C THR A 599 26.25 -17.37 7.92
N ASP A 600 26.17 -18.36 8.80
CA ASP A 600 24.89 -18.98 9.19
C ASP A 600 24.00 -17.98 9.92
N TYR A 601 22.67 -18.06 9.72
CA TYR A 601 21.68 -17.15 10.33
C TYR A 601 21.90 -16.98 11.84
N GLU A 602 22.08 -18.07 12.59
CA GLU A 602 22.32 -18.05 14.04
C GLU A 602 23.60 -17.32 14.46
N LYS A 603 24.63 -17.31 13.60
CA LYS A 603 25.94 -16.73 13.88
C LYS A 603 26.03 -15.25 13.52
N ASP A 604 25.12 -14.73 12.70
CA ASP A 604 25.08 -13.30 12.38
C ASP A 604 24.50 -12.46 13.52
N ASN A 605 25.30 -11.51 14.01
CA ASN A 605 24.91 -10.51 15.00
C ASN A 605 24.32 -9.26 14.31
N TYR A 606 23.39 -9.47 13.36
CA TYR A 606 22.78 -8.41 12.53
C TYR A 606 23.80 -7.57 11.76
N SER A 607 24.89 -8.18 11.26
CA SER A 607 25.96 -7.48 10.56
C SER A 607 25.76 -7.45 9.03
N TRP A 608 25.15 -8.49 8.46
CA TRP A 608 25.01 -8.60 7.01
C TRP A 608 24.01 -7.58 6.44
N GLY A 609 24.47 -6.79 5.47
CA GLY A 609 23.68 -5.77 4.77
C GLY A 609 23.56 -4.41 5.50
N VAL A 610 24.13 -4.25 6.69
CA VAL A 610 24.21 -2.92 7.34
C VAL A 610 25.20 -2.06 6.57
N GLY A 611 24.79 -0.86 6.18
CA GLY A 611 25.60 0.03 5.32
C GLY A 611 25.49 -0.27 3.82
N GLU A 612 24.91 -1.41 3.43
CA GLU A 612 24.54 -1.71 2.04
C GLU A 612 23.29 -0.90 1.66
N GLU A 613 23.31 -0.25 0.50
CA GLU A 613 22.12 0.37 -0.10
C GLU A 613 21.03 -0.68 -0.34
N ALA A 614 19.76 -0.33 -0.08
CA ALA A 614 18.65 -1.22 -0.41
C ALA A 614 18.42 -1.28 -1.93
N ASP A 615 18.22 -2.50 -2.45
CA ASP A 615 17.88 -2.77 -3.84
C ASP A 615 16.42 -2.47 -4.15
N PHE A 616 15.53 -2.62 -3.16
CA PHE A 616 14.11 -2.29 -3.27
C PHE A 616 13.66 -1.58 -1.98
N ILE A 617 12.97 -0.45 -2.09
CA ILE A 617 12.34 0.25 -0.97
C ILE A 617 10.87 0.50 -1.30
N THR A 618 9.96 0.06 -0.44
CA THR A 618 8.51 0.24 -0.58
C THR A 618 7.91 1.04 0.57
N PHE A 619 6.76 1.66 0.34
CA PHE A 619 5.96 2.37 1.36
C PHE A 619 4.76 1.56 1.88
N ASN A 620 4.59 0.32 1.40
CA ASN A 620 3.69 -0.67 2.00
C ASN A 620 4.47 -1.95 2.36
N PRO A 621 3.98 -2.76 3.32
CA PRO A 621 4.58 -4.03 3.69
C PRO A 621 4.78 -4.97 2.50
N LEU A 622 5.92 -5.65 2.46
CA LEU A 622 6.23 -6.71 1.50
C LEU A 622 5.60 -8.02 1.97
N PHE A 623 4.29 -8.14 1.78
CA PHE A 623 3.50 -9.28 2.26
C PHE A 623 3.65 -10.51 1.36
N ASP A 624 3.42 -11.69 1.92
CA ASP A 624 3.29 -12.93 1.14
C ASP A 624 1.86 -13.05 0.60
N PRO A 625 1.64 -13.11 -0.73
CA PRO A 625 0.30 -13.28 -1.30
C PRO A 625 -0.22 -14.73 -1.15
N HIS A 626 0.62 -15.71 -0.80
CA HIS A 626 0.21 -17.10 -0.61
C HIS A 626 -0.86 -17.24 0.49
N ASN A 627 -1.88 -18.06 0.23
CA ASN A 627 -3.04 -18.30 1.10
C ASN A 627 -3.89 -17.04 1.43
N THR A 628 -3.61 -15.89 0.83
CA THR A 628 -4.51 -14.72 0.87
C THR A 628 -5.63 -14.87 -0.15
N ASN A 629 -6.73 -14.13 0.01
CA ASN A 629 -7.78 -13.99 -1.00
C ASN A 629 -7.60 -12.70 -1.81
N TRP A 630 -6.37 -12.37 -2.22
CA TRP A 630 -6.09 -11.20 -3.05
C TRP A 630 -6.21 -11.58 -4.53
N ILE A 631 -7.07 -10.90 -5.30
CA ILE A 631 -7.40 -11.20 -6.72
C ILE A 631 -6.22 -11.36 -7.70
N LEU A 632 -5.02 -10.92 -7.34
CA LEU A 632 -3.83 -10.94 -8.20
C LEU A 632 -2.75 -11.90 -7.67
N ALA A 633 -3.03 -12.60 -6.56
CA ALA A 633 -2.11 -13.54 -5.90
C ALA A 633 -1.71 -14.76 -6.74
N GLU A 634 -2.30 -14.96 -7.92
CA GLU A 634 -1.98 -16.04 -8.86
C GLU A 634 -1.46 -15.54 -10.23
N ASP A 635 -1.31 -14.22 -10.42
CA ASP A 635 -0.75 -13.64 -11.66
C ASP A 635 0.77 -13.83 -11.71
N VAL A 636 1.16 -15.01 -12.19
CA VAL A 636 2.53 -15.49 -12.38
C VAL A 636 2.61 -16.10 -13.77
N THR A 637 3.58 -15.69 -14.57
CA THR A 637 3.72 -16.10 -15.97
C THR A 637 5.14 -16.58 -16.27
N GLY A 638 5.27 -17.64 -17.08
CA GLY A 638 6.54 -18.27 -17.46
C GLY A 638 7.13 -19.26 -16.44
N TYR A 639 6.49 -19.48 -15.29
CA TYR A 639 6.94 -20.43 -14.25
C TYR A 639 6.10 -21.72 -14.24
N ASN A 640 6.70 -22.84 -13.84
CA ASN A 640 6.01 -24.11 -13.64
C ASN A 640 5.22 -24.14 -12.31
N THR A 641 3.97 -23.69 -12.37
CA THR A 641 3.05 -23.61 -11.22
C THR A 641 2.34 -24.93 -10.87
N THR A 642 2.69 -26.07 -11.51
CA THR A 642 1.94 -27.34 -11.43
C THR A 642 1.80 -27.91 -10.02
N GLU A 643 2.85 -27.82 -9.20
CA GLU A 643 2.83 -28.27 -7.79
C GLU A 643 2.66 -27.11 -6.81
N LYS A 644 3.38 -25.99 -7.06
CA LYS A 644 3.40 -24.83 -6.20
C LYS A 644 3.82 -23.59 -6.99
N PHE A 645 3.23 -22.44 -6.68
CA PHE A 645 3.75 -21.15 -7.16
C PHE A 645 5.14 -20.84 -6.59
N PRO A 646 5.97 -20.03 -7.30
CA PRO A 646 7.27 -19.59 -6.79
C PRO A 646 7.16 -18.74 -5.50
N PRO A 647 8.25 -18.58 -4.73
CA PRO A 647 8.31 -17.66 -3.58
C PRO A 647 8.02 -16.22 -4.02
N ARG A 648 7.12 -15.51 -3.33
CA ARG A 648 6.61 -14.20 -3.80
C ARG A 648 6.46 -13.19 -2.68
N ARG A 649 6.73 -11.93 -2.97
CA ARG A 649 6.60 -10.79 -2.04
C ARG A 649 6.01 -9.60 -2.78
N THR A 650 4.99 -9.00 -2.20
CA THR A 650 4.10 -8.03 -2.84
C THR A 650 4.04 -6.75 -2.02
N ALA A 651 4.07 -5.59 -2.66
CA ALA A 651 3.69 -4.33 -2.04
C ALA A 651 2.70 -3.62 -2.95
N ILE A 652 1.49 -3.40 -2.43
CA ILE A 652 0.43 -2.65 -3.14
C ILE A 652 0.79 -1.16 -3.14
N ILE A 653 0.48 -0.46 -4.24
CA ILE A 653 1.12 0.78 -4.71
C ILE A 653 2.53 0.49 -5.25
N THR A 654 2.79 0.84 -6.51
CA THR A 654 4.07 0.57 -7.19
C THR A 654 5.16 1.60 -6.86
N ALA A 655 4.82 2.70 -6.21
CA ALA A 655 5.76 3.75 -5.79
C ALA A 655 6.87 3.21 -4.88
N SER A 656 8.12 3.29 -5.35
CA SER A 656 9.25 2.58 -4.76
C SER A 656 10.62 3.11 -5.22
N ARG A 657 11.70 2.78 -4.49
CA ARG A 657 13.09 2.92 -4.96
C ARG A 657 13.60 1.56 -5.42
N LEU A 658 14.23 1.49 -6.58
CA LEU A 658 14.86 0.29 -7.14
C LEU A 658 16.35 0.58 -7.45
N SER A 659 17.23 -0.41 -7.30
CA SER A 659 18.61 -0.33 -7.79
C SER A 659 18.70 -0.71 -9.27
N ARG A 660 19.72 -0.20 -9.98
CA ARG A 660 20.03 -0.67 -11.34
C ARG A 660 20.37 -2.17 -11.35
N ARG A 661 20.91 -2.71 -10.26
CA ARG A 661 21.12 -4.16 -10.05
C ARG A 661 19.79 -4.90 -10.16
N LEU A 662 18.78 -4.52 -9.36
CA LEU A 662 17.46 -5.15 -9.40
C LEU A 662 16.80 -5.03 -10.78
N LEU A 663 16.72 -3.83 -11.35
CA LEU A 663 16.06 -3.62 -12.64
C LEU A 663 16.76 -4.34 -13.81
N THR A 664 18.10 -4.39 -13.84
CA THR A 664 18.81 -5.15 -14.88
C THR A 664 18.71 -6.67 -14.69
N THR A 665 18.52 -7.16 -13.47
CA THR A 665 18.17 -8.57 -13.21
C THR A 665 16.73 -8.87 -13.64
N MET A 666 15.74 -8.04 -13.28
CA MET A 666 14.35 -8.17 -13.75
C MET A 666 14.27 -8.18 -15.29
N HIS A 667 15.03 -7.31 -15.96
CA HIS A 667 15.16 -7.31 -17.42
C HIS A 667 15.71 -8.65 -17.96
N ARG A 668 16.72 -9.26 -17.32
CA ARG A 668 17.27 -10.58 -17.71
C ARG A 668 16.27 -11.71 -17.45
N GLU A 669 15.57 -11.70 -16.33
CA GLU A 669 14.51 -12.68 -16.04
C GLU A 669 13.44 -12.67 -17.15
N THR A 670 12.87 -11.50 -17.46
CA THR A 670 11.82 -11.39 -18.49
C THR A 670 12.35 -11.68 -19.91
N SER A 671 13.59 -11.31 -20.25
CA SER A 671 14.16 -11.45 -21.60
C SER A 671 14.87 -12.78 -21.89
N LEU A 672 15.28 -13.54 -20.85
CA LEU A 672 15.98 -14.83 -20.99
C LEU A 672 15.18 -16.01 -20.44
N LYS A 673 14.46 -15.83 -19.32
CA LYS A 673 13.68 -16.89 -18.66
C LYS A 673 12.19 -16.83 -18.93
N ARG A 674 11.70 -15.71 -19.49
CA ARG A 674 10.27 -15.43 -19.76
C ARG A 674 9.41 -15.29 -18.51
N HIS A 675 10.05 -15.25 -17.35
CA HIS A 675 9.44 -14.99 -16.06
C HIS A 675 8.89 -13.55 -15.99
N THR A 676 7.64 -13.43 -15.52
CA THR A 676 7.08 -12.17 -15.01
C THR A 676 5.96 -12.46 -14.01
N MET A 677 5.53 -11.45 -13.27
CA MET A 677 4.40 -11.48 -12.34
C MET A 677 3.67 -10.14 -12.41
N PHE A 678 2.50 -10.03 -11.78
CA PHE A 678 1.81 -8.75 -11.66
C PHE A 678 2.72 -7.63 -11.10
N SER A 679 2.53 -6.41 -11.61
CA SER A 679 3.26 -5.18 -11.28
C SER A 679 3.69 -5.05 -9.81
N GLU A 680 2.77 -5.20 -8.86
CA GLU A 680 3.02 -5.02 -7.41
C GLU A 680 3.78 -6.20 -6.75
N MET A 681 3.92 -7.32 -7.45
CA MET A 681 4.62 -8.52 -7.02
C MET A 681 6.04 -8.61 -7.60
N TRP A 682 6.25 -8.07 -8.81
CA TRP A 682 7.42 -8.42 -9.62
C TRP A 682 8.77 -8.01 -9.02
N PRO A 683 9.01 -6.75 -8.60
CA PRO A 683 10.32 -6.37 -8.06
C PRO A 683 10.59 -7.00 -6.68
N GLY A 684 9.56 -7.13 -5.84
CA GLY A 684 9.67 -7.74 -4.51
C GLY A 684 9.98 -9.23 -4.57
N SER A 685 9.35 -9.94 -5.52
CA SER A 685 9.59 -11.37 -5.75
C SER A 685 10.96 -11.61 -6.41
N CYS A 686 11.35 -10.80 -7.41
CA CYS A 686 12.69 -10.84 -7.98
C CYS A 686 13.78 -10.56 -6.91
N ALA A 687 13.58 -9.58 -6.04
CA ALA A 687 14.51 -9.31 -4.94
C ALA A 687 14.61 -10.49 -3.94
N LEU A 688 13.52 -11.22 -3.71
CA LEU A 688 13.53 -12.45 -2.90
C LEU A 688 14.28 -13.60 -3.59
N HIS A 689 14.07 -13.79 -4.91
CA HIS A 689 14.70 -14.87 -5.68
C HIS A 689 16.22 -14.76 -5.66
N HIS A 690 16.77 -13.58 -5.94
CA HIS A 690 18.23 -13.33 -5.99
C HIS A 690 18.87 -12.93 -4.66
N GLY A 691 18.08 -12.90 -3.57
CA GLY A 691 18.55 -12.55 -2.22
C GLY A 691 18.94 -11.08 -2.05
N PHE A 692 18.39 -10.17 -2.85
CA PHE A 692 18.68 -8.72 -2.79
C PHE A 692 18.06 -8.03 -1.56
N LYS A 693 18.53 -6.82 -1.23
CA LYS A 693 18.11 -6.10 -0.01
C LYS A 693 16.81 -5.33 -0.27
N ALA A 694 15.67 -5.97 -0.06
CA ALA A 694 14.38 -5.29 -0.03
C ALA A 694 14.04 -4.75 1.37
N VAL A 695 13.40 -3.58 1.45
CA VAL A 695 13.03 -2.89 2.70
C VAL A 695 11.64 -2.25 2.56
N TYR A 696 10.73 -2.53 3.49
CA TYR A 696 9.56 -1.67 3.70
C TYR A 696 9.96 -0.52 4.63
N ALA A 697 9.75 0.72 4.19
CA ALA A 697 9.97 1.93 4.98
C ALA A 697 8.68 2.30 5.73
N PRO A 698 8.64 2.19 7.08
CA PRO A 698 7.45 2.46 7.89
C PRO A 698 7.26 3.98 8.05
N HIS A 699 6.88 4.64 6.96
CA HIS A 699 6.54 6.06 6.94
C HIS A 699 5.25 6.34 7.72
N PRO A 700 5.09 7.55 8.28
CA PRO A 700 3.87 7.93 8.99
C PRO A 700 2.66 7.86 8.04
N VAL A 701 1.64 7.12 8.48
CA VAL A 701 0.30 7.04 7.87
C VAL A 701 -0.73 7.40 8.92
N TYR A 702 -1.71 8.22 8.54
CA TYR A 702 -2.76 8.72 9.42
C TYR A 702 -4.10 8.04 9.11
N ILE A 703 -5.08 8.18 10.03
CA ILE A 703 -6.38 7.50 9.94
C ILE A 703 -7.54 8.42 10.35
N ASP A 704 -8.70 8.29 9.70
CA ASP A 704 -9.87 9.17 9.84
C ASP A 704 -10.57 9.10 11.22
N ARG A 705 -10.39 8.00 11.97
CA ARG A 705 -11.17 7.66 13.16
C ARG A 705 -10.33 7.19 14.33
N ALA A 706 -10.89 7.30 15.54
CA ALA A 706 -10.30 6.80 16.76
C ALA A 706 -10.39 5.27 16.88
N TRP A 707 -9.61 4.54 16.07
CA TRP A 707 -9.49 3.09 16.18
C TRP A 707 -8.73 2.71 17.47
N PRO A 708 -9.17 1.70 18.23
CA PRO A 708 -8.37 1.16 19.33
C PRO A 708 -7.02 0.65 18.82
N SER A 709 -5.91 1.05 19.45
CA SER A 709 -4.56 0.77 18.92
C SER A 709 -4.29 -0.74 18.76
N SER A 710 -4.68 -1.52 19.77
CA SER A 710 -4.58 -2.97 19.77
C SER A 710 -5.49 -3.64 18.72
N TYR A 711 -6.69 -3.08 18.48
CA TYR A 711 -7.58 -3.54 17.41
C TYR A 711 -7.00 -3.25 16.03
N LEU A 712 -6.45 -2.05 15.81
CA LEU A 712 -5.81 -1.67 14.55
C LEU A 712 -4.63 -2.60 14.25
N ALA A 713 -3.72 -2.81 15.21
CA ALA A 713 -2.62 -3.76 15.06
C ALA A 713 -3.13 -5.18 14.77
N ALA A 714 -4.14 -5.66 15.49
CA ALA A 714 -4.74 -6.99 15.30
C ALA A 714 -5.51 -7.17 13.98
N ILE A 715 -5.93 -6.09 13.30
CA ILE A 715 -6.53 -6.13 11.96
C ILE A 715 -5.47 -6.07 10.86
N PHE A 716 -4.53 -5.13 10.96
CA PHE A 716 -3.53 -4.90 9.92
C PHE A 716 -2.44 -6.00 9.89
N ASN A 717 -2.11 -6.59 11.04
CA ASN A 717 -1.18 -7.73 11.18
C ASN A 717 -1.90 -9.07 11.42
N ASN A 718 -3.09 -9.28 10.87
CA ASN A 718 -3.91 -10.50 11.05
C ASN A 718 -3.51 -11.68 10.13
N GLY A 719 -2.27 -11.70 9.65
CA GLY A 719 -1.73 -12.71 8.75
C GLY A 719 -0.95 -13.82 9.45
N HIS A 720 -0.27 -14.65 8.66
CA HIS A 720 0.56 -15.75 9.17
C HIS A 720 1.62 -15.22 10.14
N HIS A 721 1.69 -15.81 11.34
CA HIS A 721 2.55 -15.40 12.46
C HIS A 721 2.50 -13.90 12.82
N GLY A 722 1.37 -13.23 12.59
CA GLY A 722 1.27 -11.80 12.85
C GLY A 722 1.93 -10.93 11.76
N SER A 723 2.06 -11.45 10.54
CA SER A 723 2.34 -10.66 9.33
C SER A 723 1.09 -9.99 8.78
N ALA A 724 1.21 -9.17 7.74
CA ALA A 724 0.08 -8.62 7.01
C ALA A 724 -0.45 -9.57 5.90
N GLY A 725 0.22 -10.71 5.63
CA GLY A 725 -0.05 -11.63 4.52
C GLY A 725 -0.03 -13.12 4.93
N GLY A 726 0.24 -14.02 3.98
CA GLY A 726 0.50 -15.45 4.22
C GLY A 726 -0.70 -16.29 4.69
N ALA A 727 -1.86 -15.67 4.89
CA ALA A 727 -3.08 -16.31 5.40
C ALA A 727 -4.32 -15.55 4.93
N ARG A 728 -5.46 -16.25 4.87
CA ARG A 728 -6.74 -15.68 4.38
C ARG A 728 -7.20 -14.47 5.20
N THR A 729 -6.83 -14.42 6.47
CA THR A 729 -7.10 -13.33 7.40
C THR A 729 -6.27 -12.05 7.15
N SER A 730 -5.31 -12.08 6.21
CA SER A 730 -4.60 -10.90 5.70
C SER A 730 -5.52 -9.69 5.44
N VAL A 731 -5.06 -8.50 5.81
CA VAL A 731 -5.75 -7.23 5.50
C VAL A 731 -5.79 -6.94 3.99
N PHE A 732 -4.88 -7.55 3.22
CA PHE A 732 -4.80 -7.44 1.76
C PHE A 732 -5.68 -8.46 1.01
N SER A 733 -6.27 -9.46 1.69
CA SER A 733 -7.38 -10.23 1.11
C SER A 733 -8.53 -9.28 0.73
N ASP A 734 -9.16 -9.47 -0.44
CA ASP A 734 -10.09 -8.47 -0.97
C ASP A 734 -11.31 -8.24 -0.06
N GLU A 735 -11.79 -9.28 0.64
CA GLU A 735 -12.88 -9.14 1.62
C GLU A 735 -12.48 -8.33 2.88
N ARG A 736 -11.19 -8.00 3.05
CA ARG A 736 -10.61 -7.26 4.19
C ARG A 736 -9.96 -5.93 3.80
N GLN A 737 -9.77 -5.64 2.53
CA GLN A 737 -9.25 -4.35 2.07
C GLN A 737 -10.14 -3.15 2.47
N HIS A 738 -11.41 -3.38 2.82
CA HIS A 738 -12.33 -2.41 3.40
C HIS A 738 -11.86 -1.76 4.72
N ASN A 739 -10.69 -2.11 5.26
CA ASN A 739 -10.08 -1.46 6.43
C ASN A 739 -9.15 -0.29 6.06
N PHE A 740 -8.78 -0.15 4.78
CA PHE A 740 -7.95 0.95 4.27
C PHE A 740 -8.65 2.28 3.91
N PRO A 741 -9.98 2.40 3.67
CA PRO A 741 -10.62 3.66 3.27
C PRO A 741 -10.34 4.85 4.20
N GLY A 742 -10.18 4.60 5.50
CA GLY A 742 -9.88 5.63 6.50
C GLY A 742 -8.43 6.12 6.52
N THR A 743 -7.50 5.50 5.79
CA THR A 743 -6.05 5.81 5.91
C THR A 743 -5.61 6.95 4.97
N THR A 744 -4.41 7.52 5.18
CA THR A 744 -3.80 8.43 4.19
C THR A 744 -3.01 7.72 3.08
N TRP A 745 -2.89 6.39 3.11
CA TRP A 745 -1.99 5.66 2.21
C TRP A 745 -2.51 4.26 1.85
N TYR A 746 -3.37 4.18 0.82
CA TYR A 746 -3.72 2.94 0.13
C TYR A 746 -4.44 3.24 -1.19
N TYR A 747 -4.39 2.35 -2.20
CA TYR A 747 -4.87 2.68 -3.56
C TYR A 747 -6.34 3.13 -3.68
N HIS A 748 -7.20 2.80 -2.70
CA HIS A 748 -8.60 3.23 -2.62
C HIS A 748 -8.93 4.02 -1.34
N ALA A 749 -7.92 4.59 -0.67
CA ALA A 749 -8.13 5.39 0.53
C ALA A 749 -8.99 6.63 0.24
N GLY A 750 -10.03 6.84 1.05
CA GLY A 750 -10.95 7.99 0.96
C GLY A 750 -10.55 9.16 1.85
N HIS A 751 -9.81 8.92 2.94
CA HIS A 751 -9.34 9.99 3.82
C HIS A 751 -8.25 10.85 3.15
N SER A 752 -7.30 10.24 2.42
CA SER A 752 -6.25 10.94 1.65
C SER A 752 -6.76 12.10 0.77
N PRO A 753 -7.64 11.88 -0.23
CA PRO A 753 -8.08 12.96 -1.13
C PRO A 753 -8.92 14.01 -0.40
N ASN A 754 -9.70 13.62 0.61
CA ASN A 754 -10.51 14.53 1.41
C ASN A 754 -9.64 15.42 2.33
N LEU A 755 -8.55 14.87 2.89
CA LEU A 755 -7.60 15.63 3.70
C LEU A 755 -6.80 16.63 2.84
N TRP A 756 -6.35 16.24 1.65
CA TRP A 756 -5.67 17.15 0.71
C TRP A 756 -6.56 18.32 0.27
N LYS A 757 -7.81 18.02 -0.15
CA LYS A 757 -8.76 19.07 -0.58
C LYS A 757 -9.11 20.04 0.57
N ARG A 758 -9.26 19.55 1.81
CA ARG A 758 -9.45 20.43 2.99
C ARG A 758 -8.20 21.27 3.30
N TRP A 759 -7.00 20.71 3.22
CA TRP A 759 -5.73 21.44 3.43
C TRP A 759 -5.49 22.56 2.40
N LEU A 760 -5.91 22.34 1.15
CA LEU A 760 -5.95 23.38 0.11
C LEU A 760 -7.00 24.48 0.36
N GLY A 761 -7.85 24.35 1.39
CA GLY A 761 -8.86 25.33 1.78
C GLY A 761 -10.27 25.07 1.24
N TYR A 762 -10.54 23.92 0.61
CA TYR A 762 -11.86 23.60 0.06
C TYR A 762 -12.79 22.95 1.08
N LYS A 763 -14.11 23.16 0.89
CA LYS A 763 -15.16 22.45 1.65
C LYS A 763 -15.31 21.02 1.15
N VAL A 764 -15.35 20.07 2.07
CA VAL A 764 -15.61 18.64 1.79
C VAL A 764 -16.56 18.14 2.88
N ASP A 765 -17.62 17.41 2.51
CA ASP A 765 -18.68 16.94 3.42
C ASP A 765 -19.35 18.06 4.26
N ASN A 766 -19.45 19.27 3.69
CA ASN A 766 -19.84 20.54 4.35
C ASN A 766 -18.89 21.06 5.44
N ASP A 767 -17.73 20.43 5.66
CA ASP A 767 -16.71 20.83 6.63
C ASP A 767 -15.51 21.54 5.95
N GLY A 768 -14.83 22.39 6.71
CA GLY A 768 -13.72 23.25 6.25
C GLY A 768 -14.16 24.47 5.45
N GLY A 769 -13.29 24.95 4.56
CA GLY A 769 -13.51 26.12 3.71
C GLY A 769 -13.02 27.45 4.29
N GLU A 770 -12.83 28.43 3.41
CA GLU A 770 -12.40 29.81 3.70
C GLU A 770 -13.11 30.46 4.92
N GLU A 771 -14.43 30.30 5.04
CA GLU A 771 -15.21 30.86 6.15
C GLU A 771 -14.73 30.33 7.52
N VAL A 772 -14.37 29.03 7.58
CA VAL A 772 -13.86 28.37 8.78
C VAL A 772 -12.43 28.84 9.07
N GLU A 773 -11.57 28.92 8.06
CA GLU A 773 -10.19 29.43 8.23
C GLU A 773 -10.17 30.88 8.74
N LYS A 774 -11.05 31.73 8.20
CA LYS A 774 -11.19 33.13 8.63
C LYS A 774 -11.76 33.26 10.04
N ALA A 775 -12.75 32.43 10.40
CA ALA A 775 -13.44 32.50 11.70
C ALA A 775 -12.69 31.80 12.85
N ALA A 776 -11.95 30.73 12.57
CA ALA A 776 -11.36 29.84 13.55
C ALA A 776 -9.81 29.91 13.56
N GLU A 777 -9.15 28.74 13.60
CA GLU A 777 -7.72 28.57 13.89
C GLU A 777 -6.77 28.99 12.75
N GLY A 778 -7.28 29.60 11.67
CA GLY A 778 -6.50 29.94 10.47
C GLY A 778 -6.43 28.78 9.47
N ARG A 779 -5.50 28.89 8.51
CA ARG A 779 -5.28 27.88 7.47
C ARG A 779 -4.82 26.55 8.06
N MET A 780 -5.29 25.44 7.49
CA MET A 780 -4.83 24.10 7.89
C MET A 780 -3.32 23.95 7.70
N CYS A 781 -2.65 23.45 8.73
CA CYS A 781 -1.23 23.08 8.69
C CYS A 781 -1.11 21.58 8.91
N LEU A 782 -0.18 20.89 8.25
CA LEU A 782 0.03 19.45 8.39
C LEU A 782 1.53 19.11 8.49
N PRO A 783 1.95 18.17 9.35
CA PRO A 783 3.32 17.65 9.32
C PRO A 783 3.59 16.92 7.99
N GLY A 784 4.86 16.68 7.67
CA GLY A 784 5.25 15.99 6.44
C GLY A 784 4.67 14.57 6.37
N MET A 785 3.67 14.33 5.53
CA MET A 785 2.95 13.06 5.38
C MET A 785 2.67 12.74 3.91
N LEU A 786 2.70 11.46 3.58
CA LEU A 786 2.31 10.96 2.25
C LEU A 786 0.80 10.76 2.18
N LEU A 787 0.24 11.11 1.02
CA LEU A 787 -1.17 11.07 0.68
C LEU A 787 -1.35 10.30 -0.63
N HIS A 788 -2.05 9.16 -0.58
CA HIS A 788 -2.40 8.38 -1.75
C HIS A 788 -3.76 7.65 -1.60
N PRO A 789 -4.64 7.69 -2.61
CA PRO A 789 -4.56 8.51 -3.83
C PRO A 789 -4.96 9.98 -3.58
N VAL A 790 -4.54 10.85 -4.48
CA VAL A 790 -5.13 12.17 -4.73
C VAL A 790 -5.37 12.25 -6.23
N LYS A 791 -6.62 12.48 -6.64
CA LYS A 791 -7.04 12.47 -8.05
C LYS A 791 -7.96 13.65 -8.33
N GLN A 792 -7.68 14.37 -9.42
CA GLN A 792 -8.45 15.49 -9.98
C GLN A 792 -8.82 16.54 -8.92
N VAL A 793 -7.98 17.58 -8.82
CA VAL A 793 -8.16 18.65 -7.85
C VAL A 793 -8.54 19.91 -8.61
N ASP A 794 -9.84 20.03 -8.89
CA ASP A 794 -10.44 21.18 -9.57
C ASP A 794 -10.27 22.46 -8.74
N LEU A 795 -9.10 23.11 -8.90
CA LEU A 795 -8.80 24.38 -8.25
C LEU A 795 -9.68 25.48 -8.86
N VAL A 796 -10.27 26.32 -8.01
CA VAL A 796 -10.88 27.58 -8.44
C VAL A 796 -9.76 28.55 -8.81
N TYR A 797 -9.80 29.11 -10.03
CA TYR A 797 -8.80 30.03 -10.56
C TYR A 797 -9.41 31.31 -11.15
N GLU A 798 -8.64 32.39 -11.13
CA GLU A 798 -8.94 33.63 -11.85
C GLU A 798 -8.99 33.37 -13.38
N HIS A 799 -10.18 33.45 -13.97
CA HIS A 799 -10.36 33.46 -15.43
C HIS A 799 -9.86 34.76 -16.05
N GLN A 800 -9.12 34.68 -17.15
CA GLN A 800 -8.76 35.86 -17.94
C GLN A 800 -9.94 36.30 -18.81
N ALA A 801 -10.07 37.61 -19.01
CA ALA A 801 -11.17 38.20 -19.79
C ALA A 801 -11.06 37.86 -21.29
N GLY A 802 -11.66 36.73 -21.69
CA GLY A 802 -11.58 36.17 -23.05
C GLY A 802 -11.41 34.65 -23.10
N GLU A 803 -11.22 33.98 -21.96
CA GLU A 803 -11.40 32.52 -21.79
C GLU A 803 -12.90 32.12 -21.80
#